data_AF-A0A3M2F3J1-F1
#
_entry.id   AF-A0A3M2F3J1-F1
#
_cell.length_a   1.000
_cell.length_b   1.000
_cell.length_c   1.000
_cell.angle_alpha   90.00
_cell.angle_beta   90.00
_cell.angle_gamma   90.00
#
_symmetry.space_group_name_H-M   'P 1'
#
loop_
_entity.id
_entity.type
_entity.pdbx_description
1 polymer ?
#
loop_
_entity_poly.entity_id
_entity_poly.type
_entity_poly.pdbx_seq_one_letter_code
_entity_poly.pdbx_strand_id
1 'polypeptide(L)'
;MKPIWNHFRLPILFGGFYLFLSSILRVVLMAKFVSWKGLTPYYAVVVLFTGLRFDLFISLCLSIPYFFVATLCSGRRKPPWILRWSVYGTLFPAIYFLIFLCPLEYFFFEEFESRLNYIAFEYLIYPTEVFTNIWQSYPVVPVCLAVLIMTVLVFWFFRRSFLASCRVPLSLASRLGVLTAMILLTALFGKTLQLEDIEKTPNRVANETASNGIYSFFSYAATARFDYPSFYLTIPKEEAVRRVRSLIAAPDTAYVSNSGNPIDRWVKTGRPRHDYNVVMIVDESFGSTFIGRLGGTGNLTPHFQALTKDGILFDHWHPTGNRTARALEAALASIPPIPTEAILKRDHSNRVYTLARLLKKRGYINTFVYGGRGIFDGMRSFALKNGYDRFIEQKDFANPSFVTAWGVADEDIFRKAVEVCDSIAESGRPFFTTILTVSNHKPFTYPDGRIPEPSADRLQNHAVKYADWALGMFFAKMKKRDYYSRTLFVFFGDHGARVYGSQAFPLRSYRVPFLMLLPGKEGAGTVRSVIGSHMDIAPTIMGVLGGTYRSTFFGNDMLSISQDSGFAPMQHNHDLILLRADNHVGMVSARKRYRTFRYDTQTYILDPLPHPDSDLVRTTAALFQLADHLYYTDALFPGGNAGKTSHAASYTENGNGLLMEKVREIMDRLAISLFHGQTGLSPRQNLVSSRARKNPVEKSKLLIESRRWWIRLSRGNEK
;
A
#
# COMPACT_ATOMS: atom_id res chain seq x y z
N MET A 1 -39.19 -2.08 -33.81
CA MET A 1 -37.84 -2.38 -33.26
C MET A 1 -36.68 -1.86 -34.11
N LYS A 2 -36.60 -2.13 -35.44
CA LYS A 2 -35.50 -1.64 -36.32
C LYS A 2 -35.20 -0.12 -36.25
N PRO A 3 -36.20 0.80 -36.17
CA PRO A 3 -35.93 2.24 -36.06
C PRO A 3 -35.28 2.63 -34.73
N ILE A 4 -35.69 2.00 -33.63
CA ILE A 4 -35.13 2.23 -32.28
C ILE A 4 -33.66 1.80 -32.24
N TRP A 5 -33.36 0.60 -32.75
CA TRP A 5 -31.99 0.09 -32.82
C TRP A 5 -31.07 1.03 -33.62
N ASN A 6 -31.50 1.48 -34.79
CA ASN A 6 -30.67 2.35 -35.63
C ASN A 6 -30.47 3.75 -34.99
N HIS A 7 -31.49 4.27 -34.31
CA HIS A 7 -31.40 5.54 -33.60
C HIS A 7 -30.43 5.46 -32.40
N PHE A 8 -30.45 4.37 -31.64
CA PHE A 8 -29.57 4.15 -30.49
C PHE A 8 -28.31 3.32 -30.79
N ARG A 9 -27.92 3.22 -32.07
CA ARG A 9 -26.78 2.41 -32.50
C ARG A 9 -25.46 2.84 -31.85
N LEU A 10 -25.21 4.15 -31.69
CA LEU A 10 -23.98 4.64 -31.06
C LEU A 10 -23.78 4.12 -29.62
N PRO A 11 -24.70 4.40 -28.66
CA PRO A 11 -24.53 3.92 -27.29
C PRO A 11 -24.46 2.39 -27.19
N ILE A 12 -25.25 1.66 -27.99
CA ILE A 12 -25.24 0.19 -28.00
C ILE A 12 -23.87 -0.35 -28.46
N LEU A 13 -23.33 0.18 -29.57
CA LEU A 13 -22.00 -0.23 -30.04
C LEU A 13 -20.91 0.17 -29.05
N PHE A 14 -21.06 1.30 -28.36
CA PHE A 14 -20.06 1.77 -27.39
C PHE A 14 -20.02 0.85 -26.17
N GLY A 15 -21.18 0.49 -25.62
CA GLY A 15 -21.29 -0.50 -24.56
C GLY A 15 -20.76 -1.87 -24.99
N GLY A 16 -21.09 -2.31 -26.20
CA GLY A 16 -20.59 -3.57 -26.77
C GLY A 16 -19.07 -3.58 -26.98
N PHE A 17 -18.48 -2.46 -27.40
CA PHE A 17 -17.02 -2.30 -27.53
C PHE A 17 -16.31 -2.41 -26.18
N TYR A 18 -16.85 -1.77 -25.13
CA TYR A 18 -16.33 -1.94 -23.79
C TYR A 18 -16.41 -3.41 -23.31
N LEU A 19 -17.56 -4.07 -23.51
CA LEU A 19 -17.73 -5.47 -23.15
C LEU A 19 -16.71 -6.38 -23.85
N PHE A 20 -16.47 -6.12 -25.14
CA PHE A 20 -15.47 -6.84 -25.92
C PHE A 20 -14.06 -6.65 -25.34
N LEU A 21 -13.64 -5.41 -25.09
CA LEU A 21 -12.33 -5.11 -24.49
C LEU A 21 -12.17 -5.74 -23.10
N SER A 22 -13.16 -5.58 -22.22
CA SER A 22 -13.10 -6.13 -20.85
C SER A 22 -13.08 -7.66 -20.84
N SER A 23 -13.82 -8.29 -21.75
CA SER A 23 -13.82 -9.76 -21.90
C SER A 23 -12.47 -10.29 -22.38
N ILE A 24 -11.86 -9.64 -23.39
CA ILE A 24 -10.51 -9.99 -23.86
C ILE A 24 -9.51 -9.84 -22.72
N LEU A 25 -9.53 -8.69 -22.04
CA LEU A 25 -8.63 -8.44 -20.91
C LEU A 25 -8.79 -9.53 -19.85
N ARG A 26 -10.03 -9.89 -19.47
CA ARG A 26 -10.27 -10.95 -18.49
C ARG A 26 -9.69 -12.29 -18.94
N VAL A 27 -9.91 -12.69 -20.19
CA VAL A 27 -9.36 -13.95 -20.72
C VAL A 27 -7.83 -13.92 -20.70
N VAL A 28 -7.21 -12.80 -21.09
CA VAL A 28 -5.75 -12.62 -21.06
C VAL A 28 -5.22 -12.72 -19.62
N LEU A 29 -5.84 -12.02 -18.67
CA LEU A 29 -5.44 -12.07 -17.27
C LEU A 29 -5.59 -13.48 -16.68
N MET A 30 -6.71 -14.14 -16.97
CA MET A 30 -6.95 -15.52 -16.52
C MET A 30 -5.93 -16.48 -17.12
N ALA A 31 -5.65 -16.40 -18.42
CA ALA A 31 -4.68 -17.26 -19.08
C ALA A 31 -3.25 -17.04 -18.58
N LYS A 32 -2.88 -15.80 -18.23
CA LYS A 32 -1.51 -15.44 -17.88
C LYS A 32 -1.17 -15.63 -16.40
N PHE A 33 -2.09 -15.31 -15.50
CA PHE A 33 -1.80 -15.20 -14.06
C PHE A 33 -2.49 -16.28 -13.21
N VAL A 34 -3.55 -16.92 -13.69
CA VAL A 34 -4.26 -17.93 -12.88
C VAL A 34 -3.55 -19.27 -12.96
N SER A 35 -3.15 -19.80 -11.79
CA SER A 35 -2.73 -21.19 -11.66
C SER A 35 -3.93 -22.13 -11.79
N TRP A 36 -3.90 -23.00 -12.79
CA TRP A 36 -4.93 -24.02 -13.03
C TRP A 36 -4.88 -25.20 -12.06
N LYS A 37 -3.88 -25.25 -11.18
CA LYS A 37 -3.74 -26.31 -10.19
C LYS A 37 -4.87 -26.18 -9.15
N GLY A 38 -5.76 -27.17 -9.11
CA GLY A 38 -6.93 -27.19 -8.21
C GLY A 38 -8.14 -26.39 -8.70
N LEU A 39 -8.14 -25.91 -9.95
CA LEU A 39 -9.30 -25.27 -10.58
C LEU A 39 -9.92 -26.18 -11.64
N THR A 40 -11.22 -26.45 -11.50
CA THR A 40 -12.01 -27.15 -12.52
C THR A 40 -12.44 -26.19 -13.64
N PRO A 41 -12.74 -26.70 -14.86
CA PRO A 41 -13.32 -25.88 -15.92
C PRO A 41 -14.62 -25.17 -15.51
N TYR A 42 -15.39 -25.77 -14.59
CA TYR A 42 -16.56 -25.15 -13.98
C TYR A 42 -16.22 -23.81 -13.30
N TYR A 43 -15.15 -23.75 -12.49
CA TYR A 43 -14.74 -22.51 -11.85
C TYR A 43 -14.32 -21.44 -12.85
N ALA A 44 -13.71 -21.82 -13.97
CA ALA A 44 -13.39 -20.87 -15.05
C ALA A 44 -14.66 -20.24 -15.63
N VAL A 45 -15.70 -21.05 -15.90
CA VAL A 45 -16.99 -20.55 -16.37
C VAL A 45 -17.65 -19.62 -15.35
N VAL A 46 -17.61 -19.99 -14.06
CA VAL A 46 -18.15 -19.16 -12.98
C VAL A 46 -17.43 -17.81 -12.90
N VAL A 47 -16.09 -17.80 -12.93
CA VAL A 47 -15.26 -16.58 -12.91
C VAL A 47 -15.59 -15.67 -14.12
N LEU A 48 -15.63 -16.24 -15.32
CA LEU A 48 -15.96 -15.50 -16.54
C LEU A 48 -17.37 -14.90 -16.50
N PHE A 49 -18.36 -15.68 -16.04
CA PHE A 49 -19.75 -15.25 -15.96
C PHE A 49 -19.95 -14.18 -14.88
N THR A 50 -19.38 -14.38 -13.69
CA THR A 50 -19.37 -13.38 -12.62
C THR A 50 -18.80 -12.07 -13.12
N GLY A 51 -17.63 -12.10 -13.75
CA GLY A 51 -17.02 -10.87 -14.25
C GLY A 51 -17.81 -10.22 -15.38
N LEU A 52 -18.47 -11.00 -16.24
CA LEU A 52 -19.32 -10.46 -17.29
C LEU A 52 -20.49 -9.66 -16.70
N ARG A 53 -21.01 -10.04 -15.52
CA ARG A 53 -22.04 -9.25 -14.82
C ARG A 53 -21.51 -7.87 -14.42
N PHE A 54 -20.30 -7.78 -13.86
CA PHE A 54 -19.67 -6.50 -13.52
C PHE A 54 -19.36 -5.66 -14.77
N ASP A 55 -18.87 -6.30 -15.85
CA ASP A 55 -18.63 -5.61 -17.11
C ASP A 55 -19.92 -5.06 -17.71
N LEU A 56 -21.02 -5.81 -17.65
CA LEU A 56 -22.31 -5.37 -18.15
C LEU A 56 -22.80 -4.12 -17.41
N PHE A 57 -22.62 -4.08 -16.09
CA PHE A 57 -22.99 -2.90 -15.32
C PHE A 57 -22.17 -1.67 -15.70
N ILE A 58 -20.84 -1.82 -15.79
CA ILE A 58 -19.98 -0.70 -16.20
C ILE A 58 -20.27 -0.30 -17.67
N SER A 59 -20.55 -1.25 -18.55
CA SER A 59 -20.97 -0.99 -19.93
C SER A 59 -22.22 -0.12 -19.98
N LEU A 60 -23.23 -0.44 -19.17
CA LEU A 60 -24.46 0.32 -19.04
C LEU A 60 -24.17 1.74 -18.53
N CYS A 61 -23.41 1.87 -17.44
CA CYS A 61 -23.00 3.16 -16.87
C CYS A 61 -22.29 4.05 -17.90
N LEU A 62 -21.29 3.51 -18.61
CA LEU A 62 -20.50 4.24 -19.61
C LEU A 62 -21.31 4.60 -20.87
N SER A 63 -22.41 3.89 -21.14
CA SER A 63 -23.26 4.13 -22.31
C SER A 63 -24.32 5.21 -22.08
N ILE A 64 -24.71 5.49 -20.82
CA ILE A 64 -25.75 6.48 -20.46
C ILE A 64 -25.52 7.86 -21.10
N PRO A 65 -24.31 8.46 -21.06
CA PRO A 65 -24.06 9.77 -21.69
C PRO A 65 -24.37 9.76 -23.20
N TYR A 66 -24.13 8.64 -23.89
CA TYR A 66 -24.40 8.51 -25.32
C TYR A 66 -25.88 8.21 -25.61
N PHE A 67 -26.61 7.56 -24.69
CA PHE A 67 -28.07 7.50 -24.75
C PHE A 67 -28.69 8.90 -24.60
N PHE A 68 -28.15 9.73 -23.71
CA PHE A 68 -28.57 11.13 -23.58
C PHE A 68 -28.32 11.93 -24.86
N VAL A 69 -27.11 11.83 -25.44
CA VAL A 69 -26.79 12.44 -26.74
C VAL A 69 -27.73 11.97 -27.85
N ALA A 70 -28.03 10.67 -27.93
CA ALA A 70 -28.96 10.13 -28.91
C ALA A 70 -30.36 10.73 -28.77
N THR A 71 -30.84 10.95 -27.53
CA THR A 71 -32.12 11.63 -27.25
C THR A 71 -32.18 13.05 -27.81
N LEU A 72 -31.04 13.76 -27.86
CA LEU A 72 -30.96 15.10 -28.45
C LEU A 72 -31.00 15.10 -29.99
N CYS A 73 -30.72 13.97 -30.64
CA CYS A 73 -30.78 13.86 -32.11
C CYS A 73 -32.22 13.71 -32.62
N SER A 74 -32.61 14.50 -33.62
CA SER A 74 -34.01 14.63 -34.10
C SER A 74 -34.18 14.37 -35.60
N GLY A 75 -33.66 13.24 -36.12
CA GLY A 75 -33.85 12.83 -37.52
C GLY A 75 -33.24 13.80 -38.55
N ARG A 76 -32.30 14.65 -38.13
CA ARG A 76 -31.66 15.66 -38.99
C ARG A 76 -30.62 15.01 -39.90
N ARG A 77 -30.55 15.46 -41.16
CA ARG A 77 -29.54 14.98 -42.13
C ARG A 77 -28.10 15.25 -41.66
N LYS A 78 -27.89 16.34 -40.92
CA LYS A 78 -26.65 16.70 -40.21
C LYS A 78 -26.98 17.22 -38.80
N PRO A 79 -26.36 16.69 -37.72
CA PRO A 79 -26.51 17.25 -36.38
C PRO A 79 -25.90 18.67 -36.32
N PRO A 80 -26.37 19.54 -35.40
CA PRO A 80 -25.76 20.85 -35.16
C PRO A 80 -24.25 20.73 -34.93
N TRP A 81 -23.48 21.72 -35.39
CA TRP A 81 -22.02 21.69 -35.29
C TRP A 81 -21.55 21.56 -33.84
N ILE A 82 -22.22 22.25 -32.91
CA ILE A 82 -21.95 22.19 -31.46
C ILE A 82 -22.09 20.75 -30.97
N LEU A 83 -23.27 20.13 -31.15
CA LEU A 83 -23.51 18.74 -30.73
C LEU A 83 -22.49 17.77 -31.35
N ARG A 84 -22.18 17.93 -32.64
CA ARG A 84 -21.22 17.06 -33.33
C ARG A 84 -19.82 17.16 -32.73
N TRP A 85 -19.32 18.36 -32.51
CA TRP A 85 -17.98 18.56 -31.96
C TRP A 85 -17.92 18.23 -30.46
N SER A 86 -18.98 18.48 -29.70
CA SER A 86 -19.08 18.02 -28.30
C SER A 86 -19.01 16.50 -28.22
N VAL A 87 -19.73 15.77 -29.08
CA VAL A 87 -19.67 14.31 -29.14
C VAL A 87 -18.28 13.82 -29.56
N TYR A 88 -17.64 14.45 -30.54
CA TYR A 88 -16.27 14.07 -30.92
C TYR A 88 -15.28 14.33 -29.78
N GLY A 89 -15.42 15.47 -29.11
CA GLY A 89 -14.59 15.87 -27.97
C GLY A 89 -14.73 14.96 -26.74
N THR A 90 -15.85 14.26 -26.58
CA THR A 90 -16.02 13.27 -25.49
C THR A 90 -15.73 11.83 -25.95
N LEU A 91 -16.13 11.47 -27.17
CA LEU A 91 -16.02 10.11 -27.70
C LEU A 91 -14.57 9.71 -27.98
N PHE A 92 -13.76 10.61 -28.53
CA PHE A 92 -12.35 10.28 -28.80
C PHE A 92 -11.57 10.01 -27.50
N PRO A 93 -11.60 10.89 -26.47
CA PRO A 93 -10.96 10.59 -25.19
C PRO A 93 -11.54 9.37 -24.49
N ALA A 94 -12.86 9.14 -24.58
CA ALA A 94 -13.47 7.96 -23.98
C ALA A 94 -12.96 6.66 -24.63
N ILE A 95 -12.86 6.60 -25.96
CA ILE A 95 -12.29 5.45 -26.68
C ILE A 95 -10.81 5.28 -26.30
N TYR A 96 -10.03 6.36 -26.29
CA TYR A 96 -8.62 6.31 -25.87
C TYR A 96 -8.49 5.74 -24.46
N PHE A 97 -9.26 6.25 -23.51
CA PHE A 97 -9.25 5.79 -22.14
C PHE A 97 -9.60 4.29 -22.02
N LEU A 98 -10.63 3.81 -22.71
CA LEU A 98 -11.03 2.40 -22.66
C LEU A 98 -9.97 1.47 -23.26
N ILE A 99 -9.32 1.87 -24.35
CA ILE A 99 -8.24 1.08 -24.94
C ILE A 99 -6.99 1.14 -24.04
N PHE A 100 -6.64 2.32 -23.51
CA PHE A 100 -5.52 2.51 -22.58
C PHE A 100 -5.69 1.76 -21.26
N LEU A 101 -6.93 1.60 -20.80
CA LEU A 101 -7.24 0.86 -19.58
C LEU A 101 -6.79 -0.60 -19.67
N CYS A 102 -6.80 -1.21 -20.86
CA CYS A 102 -6.38 -2.60 -21.04
C CYS A 102 -4.89 -2.84 -20.67
N PRO A 103 -3.91 -2.15 -21.27
CA PRO A 103 -2.52 -2.28 -20.85
C PRO A 103 -2.28 -1.74 -19.43
N LEU A 104 -2.99 -0.69 -19.00
CA LEU A 104 -2.89 -0.20 -17.62
C LEU A 104 -3.25 -1.29 -16.61
N GLU A 105 -4.40 -1.95 -16.78
CA GLU A 105 -4.84 -3.03 -15.91
C GLU A 105 -3.96 -4.27 -16.05
N TYR A 106 -3.46 -4.59 -17.26
CA TYR A 106 -2.51 -5.67 -17.43
C TYR A 106 -1.24 -5.46 -16.59
N PHE A 107 -0.59 -4.30 -16.70
CA PHE A 107 0.64 -4.01 -15.96
C PHE A 107 0.38 -3.84 -14.47
N PHE A 108 -0.78 -3.31 -14.08
CA PHE A 108 -1.19 -3.27 -12.67
C PHE A 108 -1.38 -4.69 -12.10
N PHE A 109 -2.04 -5.58 -12.85
CA PHE A 109 -2.24 -6.96 -12.44
C PHE A 109 -0.93 -7.76 -12.41
N GLU A 110 0.00 -7.48 -13.33
CA GLU A 110 1.35 -8.03 -13.31
C GLU A 110 2.11 -7.65 -12.03
N GLU A 111 1.90 -6.44 -11.53
CA GLU A 111 2.58 -5.95 -10.32
C GLU A 111 1.92 -6.46 -9.03
N PHE A 112 0.58 -6.54 -8.98
CA PHE A 112 -0.15 -6.75 -7.73
C PHE A 112 -1.04 -8.00 -7.68
N GLU A 113 -1.10 -8.81 -8.74
CA GLU A 113 -2.04 -9.93 -8.92
C GLU A 113 -3.47 -9.59 -8.47
N SER A 114 -3.92 -8.38 -8.76
CA SER A 114 -5.23 -7.83 -8.42
C SER A 114 -5.69 -6.81 -9.46
N ARG A 115 -7.01 -6.61 -9.58
CA ARG A 115 -7.55 -5.52 -10.43
C ARG A 115 -7.33 -4.17 -9.77
N LEU A 116 -7.51 -3.09 -10.54
CA LEU A 116 -7.41 -1.72 -10.00
C LEU A 116 -8.25 -1.56 -8.72
N ASN A 117 -7.59 -1.12 -7.66
CA ASN A 117 -8.17 -0.98 -6.32
C ASN A 117 -7.61 0.28 -5.63
N TYR A 118 -7.77 0.40 -4.30
CA TYR A 118 -7.33 1.59 -3.56
C TYR A 118 -5.83 1.92 -3.71
N ILE A 119 -4.99 0.92 -4.04
CA ILE A 119 -3.56 1.09 -4.28
C ILE A 119 -3.31 2.12 -5.38
N ALA A 120 -4.14 2.13 -6.42
CA ALA A 120 -4.02 3.11 -7.49
C ALA A 120 -4.14 4.56 -6.97
N PHE A 121 -4.99 4.83 -5.97
CA PHE A 121 -5.10 6.16 -5.36
C PHE A 121 -3.90 6.53 -4.51
N GLU A 122 -3.37 5.60 -3.70
CA GLU A 122 -2.16 5.85 -2.89
C GLU A 122 -0.98 6.27 -3.76
N TYR A 123 -0.82 5.64 -4.92
CA TYR A 123 0.27 5.92 -5.84
C TYR A 123 0.09 7.27 -6.55
N LEU A 124 -1.14 7.68 -6.86
CA LEU A 124 -1.42 8.99 -7.49
C LEU A 124 -1.03 10.18 -6.59
N ILE A 125 -0.91 9.98 -5.27
CA ILE A 125 -0.47 11.02 -4.32
C ILE A 125 1.04 11.32 -4.45
N TYR A 126 1.84 10.39 -4.98
CA TYR A 126 3.29 10.50 -5.13
C TYR A 126 3.70 10.51 -6.61
N PRO A 127 3.29 11.53 -7.39
CA PRO A 127 3.39 11.49 -8.84
C PRO A 127 4.84 11.34 -9.32
N THR A 128 5.80 12.04 -8.72
CA THR A 128 7.17 12.02 -9.24
C THR A 128 7.83 10.64 -9.08
N GLU A 129 7.72 9.97 -7.92
CA GLU A 129 8.23 8.61 -7.72
C GLU A 129 7.55 7.64 -8.68
N VAL A 130 6.21 7.70 -8.74
CA VAL A 130 5.40 6.74 -9.49
C VAL A 130 5.56 6.92 -10.99
N PHE A 131 5.54 8.15 -11.51
CA PHE A 131 5.77 8.42 -12.94
C PHE A 131 7.20 8.04 -13.35
N THR A 132 8.21 8.32 -12.53
CA THR A 132 9.59 7.93 -12.82
C THR A 132 9.70 6.42 -12.91
N ASN A 133 9.13 5.70 -11.93
CA ASN A 133 9.09 4.24 -11.98
C ASN A 133 8.32 3.72 -13.20
N ILE A 134 7.13 4.25 -13.50
CA ILE A 134 6.33 3.81 -14.67
C ILE A 134 7.11 4.03 -15.98
N TRP A 135 7.73 5.21 -16.13
CA TRP A 135 8.50 5.56 -17.32
C TRP A 135 9.72 4.67 -17.51
N GLN A 136 10.40 4.29 -16.42
CA GLN A 136 11.58 3.44 -16.47
C GLN A 136 11.24 1.94 -16.57
N SER A 137 10.12 1.52 -15.99
CA SER A 137 9.73 0.11 -15.88
C SER A 137 8.91 -0.43 -17.05
N TYR A 138 8.19 0.44 -17.77
CA TYR A 138 7.25 0.02 -18.81
C TYR A 138 7.50 0.74 -20.15
N PRO A 139 7.14 0.13 -21.29
CA PRO A 139 7.28 0.74 -22.61
C PRO A 139 6.18 1.79 -22.88
N VAL A 140 6.18 2.88 -22.09
CA VAL A 140 5.11 3.89 -22.09
C VAL A 140 4.88 4.50 -23.49
N VAL A 141 5.95 4.93 -24.16
CA VAL A 141 5.83 5.59 -25.48
C VAL A 141 5.25 4.64 -26.55
N PRO A 142 5.80 3.43 -26.77
CA PRO A 142 5.20 2.46 -27.70
C PRO A 142 3.74 2.13 -27.39
N VAL A 143 3.40 1.93 -26.11
CA VAL A 143 2.02 1.62 -25.69
C VAL A 143 1.08 2.78 -26.00
N CYS A 144 1.44 4.02 -25.63
CA CYS A 144 0.62 5.19 -25.92
C CYS A 144 0.41 5.42 -27.42
N LEU A 145 1.45 5.20 -28.24
CA LEU A 145 1.34 5.30 -29.70
C LEU A 145 0.42 4.23 -30.29
N ALA A 146 0.54 2.97 -29.85
CA ALA A 146 -0.34 1.90 -30.28
C ALA A 146 -1.80 2.17 -29.90
N VAL A 147 -2.05 2.63 -28.66
CA VAL A 147 -3.38 3.03 -28.19
C VAL A 147 -3.93 4.18 -29.03
N LEU A 148 -3.12 5.19 -29.36
CA LEU A 148 -3.54 6.31 -30.19
C LEU A 148 -3.95 5.86 -31.59
N ILE A 149 -3.16 4.99 -32.24
CA ILE A 149 -3.47 4.46 -33.58
C ILE A 149 -4.79 3.69 -33.55
N MET A 150 -4.98 2.78 -32.57
CA MET A 150 -6.23 2.05 -32.40
C MET A 150 -7.41 3.00 -32.14
N THR A 151 -7.21 4.04 -31.34
CA THR A 151 -8.22 5.05 -31.03
C THR A 151 -8.70 5.75 -32.30
N VAL A 152 -7.79 6.16 -33.19
CA VAL A 152 -8.15 6.83 -34.45
C VAL A 152 -9.01 5.92 -35.34
N LEU A 153 -8.64 4.64 -35.47
CA LEU A 153 -9.37 3.66 -36.27
C LEU A 153 -10.77 3.40 -35.71
N VAL A 154 -10.86 3.15 -34.40
CA VAL A 154 -12.14 2.89 -33.71
C VAL A 154 -13.01 4.15 -33.74
N PHE A 155 -12.45 5.32 -33.45
CA PHE A 155 -13.16 6.60 -33.52
C PHE A 155 -13.75 6.85 -34.90
N TRP A 156 -13.02 6.54 -35.99
CA TRP A 156 -13.54 6.71 -37.34
C TRP A 156 -14.79 5.84 -37.61
N PHE A 157 -14.81 4.61 -37.10
CA PHE A 157 -15.99 3.74 -37.15
C PHE A 157 -17.15 4.29 -36.31
N PHE A 158 -16.88 4.70 -35.08
CA PHE A 158 -17.87 5.23 -34.15
C PHE A 158 -18.47 6.57 -34.63
N ARG A 159 -17.66 7.42 -35.25
CA ARG A 159 -18.09 8.66 -35.91
C ARG A 159 -19.14 8.38 -36.99
N ARG A 160 -18.94 7.34 -37.80
CA ARG A 160 -19.92 6.95 -38.84
C ARG A 160 -21.23 6.50 -38.21
N SER A 161 -21.16 5.70 -37.15
CA SER A 161 -22.34 5.24 -36.40
C SER A 161 -23.12 6.39 -35.77
N PHE A 162 -22.45 7.36 -35.14
CA PHE A 162 -23.09 8.57 -34.61
C PHE A 162 -23.85 9.36 -35.68
N LEU A 163 -23.20 9.64 -36.82
CA LEU A 163 -23.83 10.38 -37.91
C LEU A 163 -25.02 9.64 -38.50
N ALA A 164 -24.97 8.30 -38.56
CA ALA A 164 -26.08 7.48 -39.01
C ALA A 164 -27.25 7.52 -38.01
N SER A 165 -26.98 7.41 -36.71
CA SER A 165 -28.00 7.48 -35.65
C SER A 165 -28.81 8.77 -35.69
N CYS A 166 -28.17 9.91 -35.91
CA CYS A 166 -28.88 11.20 -35.92
C CYS A 166 -29.81 11.43 -37.13
N ARG A 167 -29.68 10.61 -38.18
CA ARG A 167 -30.55 10.66 -39.37
C ARG A 167 -31.84 9.87 -39.22
N VAL A 168 -31.93 8.99 -38.22
CA VAL A 168 -33.11 8.14 -38.00
C VAL A 168 -34.16 8.93 -37.22
N PRO A 169 -35.34 9.21 -37.79
CA PRO A 169 -36.39 9.92 -37.07
C PRO A 169 -37.00 9.02 -35.98
N LEU A 170 -37.18 9.59 -34.78
CA LEU A 170 -37.86 8.93 -33.66
C LEU A 170 -38.57 10.00 -32.82
N SER A 171 -39.77 9.70 -32.31
CA SER A 171 -40.52 10.65 -31.47
C SER A 171 -39.76 11.00 -30.19
N LEU A 172 -40.00 12.18 -29.61
CA LEU A 172 -39.36 12.55 -28.33
C LEU A 172 -39.76 11.59 -27.20
N ALA A 173 -41.03 11.17 -27.15
CA ALA A 173 -41.54 10.23 -26.17
C ALA A 173 -40.79 8.88 -26.23
N SER A 174 -40.58 8.33 -27.42
CA SER A 174 -39.81 7.08 -27.57
C SER A 174 -38.34 7.25 -27.18
N ARG A 175 -37.74 8.41 -27.48
CA ARG A 175 -36.33 8.70 -27.11
C ARG A 175 -36.15 8.79 -25.59
N LEU A 176 -37.01 9.58 -24.93
CA LEU A 176 -37.04 9.70 -23.47
C LEU A 176 -37.37 8.36 -22.80
N GLY A 177 -38.32 7.60 -23.35
CA GLY A 177 -38.68 6.27 -22.85
C GLY A 177 -37.49 5.31 -22.82
N VAL A 178 -36.68 5.28 -23.88
CA VAL A 178 -35.47 4.43 -23.93
C VAL A 178 -34.41 4.93 -22.93
N LEU A 179 -34.15 6.24 -22.87
CA LEU A 179 -33.18 6.80 -21.91
C LEU A 179 -33.58 6.45 -20.46
N THR A 180 -34.84 6.68 -20.09
CA THR A 180 -35.36 6.36 -18.76
C THR A 180 -35.27 4.85 -18.49
N ALA A 181 -35.62 4.00 -19.46
CA ALA A 181 -35.49 2.56 -19.32
C ALA A 181 -34.04 2.13 -19.08
N MET A 182 -33.06 2.72 -19.79
CA MET A 182 -31.64 2.41 -19.59
C MET A 182 -31.11 2.90 -18.23
N ILE A 183 -31.54 4.07 -17.76
CA ILE A 183 -31.19 4.56 -16.43
C ILE A 183 -31.76 3.65 -15.34
N LEU A 184 -33.04 3.29 -15.43
CA LEU A 184 -33.69 2.38 -14.48
C LEU A 184 -33.06 0.99 -14.52
N LEU A 185 -32.78 0.45 -15.71
CA LEU A 185 -32.09 -0.82 -15.87
C LEU A 185 -30.71 -0.79 -15.19
N THR A 186 -29.94 0.27 -15.41
CA THR A 186 -28.60 0.42 -14.80
C THR A 186 -28.70 0.51 -13.28
N ALA A 187 -29.64 1.30 -12.75
CA ALA A 187 -29.84 1.47 -11.31
C ALA A 187 -30.31 0.17 -10.64
N LEU A 188 -31.27 -0.54 -11.25
CA LEU A 188 -31.76 -1.82 -10.77
C LEU A 188 -30.67 -2.90 -10.84
N PHE A 189 -29.94 -2.97 -11.94
CA PHE A 189 -28.86 -3.94 -12.11
C PHE A 189 -27.70 -3.70 -11.14
N GLY A 190 -27.35 -2.43 -10.88
CA GLY A 190 -26.34 -2.07 -9.88
C GLY A 190 -26.68 -2.57 -8.47
N LYS A 191 -27.96 -2.63 -8.09
CA LYS A 191 -28.40 -3.19 -6.81
C LYS A 191 -28.18 -4.71 -6.70
N THR A 192 -28.00 -5.40 -7.82
CA THR A 192 -27.74 -6.85 -7.85
C THR A 192 -26.26 -7.20 -7.74
N LEU A 193 -25.36 -6.21 -7.80
CA LEU A 193 -23.92 -6.43 -7.75
C LEU A 193 -23.37 -6.12 -6.36
N GLN A 194 -22.54 -7.03 -5.87
CA GLN A 194 -21.81 -6.88 -4.61
C GLN A 194 -20.41 -7.46 -4.77
N LEU A 195 -19.38 -6.84 -4.16
CA LEU A 195 -17.98 -7.29 -4.30
C LEU A 195 -17.77 -8.77 -3.88
N GLU A 196 -18.62 -9.35 -3.04
CA GLU A 196 -18.56 -10.74 -2.58
C GLU A 196 -18.95 -11.72 -3.69
N ASP A 197 -19.63 -11.24 -4.74
CA ASP A 197 -19.84 -12.04 -5.93
C ASP A 197 -18.52 -12.39 -6.63
N ILE A 198 -17.41 -11.73 -6.30
CA ILE A 198 -16.09 -11.99 -6.89
C ILE A 198 -15.46 -13.26 -6.28
N GLU A 199 -15.71 -13.56 -5.01
CA GLU A 199 -15.11 -14.70 -4.29
C GLU A 199 -15.87 -16.02 -4.51
N LYS A 200 -15.73 -16.61 -5.70
CA LYS A 200 -16.43 -17.87 -6.06
C LYS A 200 -15.55 -19.11 -6.02
N THR A 201 -14.23 -18.94 -5.89
CA THR A 201 -13.25 -20.03 -5.98
C THR A 201 -12.27 -19.99 -4.80
N PRO A 202 -11.60 -21.10 -4.46
CA PRO A 202 -10.48 -21.09 -3.51
C PRO A 202 -9.23 -20.40 -4.07
N ASN A 203 -9.21 -20.04 -5.36
CA ASN A 203 -8.09 -19.37 -6.00
C ASN A 203 -8.28 -17.83 -5.98
N ARG A 204 -7.49 -17.12 -5.16
CA ARG A 204 -7.54 -15.67 -5.02
C ARG A 204 -7.35 -14.94 -6.35
N VAL A 205 -6.33 -15.33 -7.13
CA VAL A 205 -6.02 -14.69 -8.42
C VAL A 205 -7.17 -14.90 -9.42
N ALA A 206 -7.79 -16.09 -9.43
CA ALA A 206 -8.95 -16.34 -10.26
C ALA A 206 -10.15 -15.46 -9.87
N ASN A 207 -10.39 -15.29 -8.58
CA ASN A 207 -11.41 -14.38 -8.08
C ASN A 207 -11.10 -12.93 -8.52
N GLU A 208 -9.86 -12.47 -8.42
CA GLU A 208 -9.47 -11.13 -8.93
C GLU A 208 -9.77 -10.96 -10.43
N THR A 209 -9.61 -12.00 -11.27
CA THR A 209 -10.03 -11.92 -12.68
C THR A 209 -11.54 -11.86 -12.89
N ALA A 210 -12.35 -12.32 -11.92
CA ALA A 210 -13.80 -12.14 -11.92
C ALA A 210 -14.21 -10.70 -11.57
N SER A 211 -13.30 -9.88 -11.04
CA SER A 211 -13.56 -8.47 -10.75
C SER A 211 -13.52 -7.59 -12.00
N ASN A 212 -13.94 -6.34 -11.85
CA ASN A 212 -13.80 -5.26 -12.82
C ASN A 212 -13.04 -4.09 -12.18
N GLY A 213 -11.97 -3.62 -12.83
CA GLY A 213 -11.09 -2.58 -12.27
C GLY A 213 -11.75 -1.22 -12.11
N ILE A 214 -12.61 -0.79 -13.06
CA ILE A 214 -13.37 0.45 -12.92
C ILE A 214 -14.33 0.35 -11.73
N TYR A 215 -15.10 -0.75 -11.66
CA TYR A 215 -16.04 -0.97 -10.56
C TYR A 215 -15.31 -0.95 -9.21
N SER A 216 -14.26 -1.77 -9.08
CA SER A 216 -13.47 -1.86 -7.84
C SER A 216 -12.89 -0.52 -7.45
N PHE A 217 -12.24 0.19 -8.38
CA PHE A 217 -11.66 1.52 -8.15
C PHE A 217 -12.68 2.51 -7.58
N PHE A 218 -13.87 2.63 -8.18
CA PHE A 218 -14.91 3.54 -7.69
C PHE A 218 -15.59 3.05 -6.41
N SER A 219 -15.81 1.75 -6.27
CA SER A 219 -16.32 1.16 -5.03
C SER A 219 -15.38 1.45 -3.87
N TYR A 220 -14.07 1.26 -4.04
CA TYR A 220 -13.08 1.58 -3.01
C TYR A 220 -13.01 3.07 -2.67
N ALA A 221 -13.08 3.94 -3.67
CA ALA A 221 -13.14 5.38 -3.45
C ALA A 221 -14.38 5.78 -2.63
N ALA A 222 -15.53 5.18 -2.92
CA ALA A 222 -16.78 5.45 -2.22
C ALA A 222 -16.82 4.83 -0.81
N THR A 223 -16.15 3.70 -0.60
CA THR A 223 -16.07 3.01 0.69
C THR A 223 -14.82 3.35 1.49
N ALA A 224 -14.07 4.40 1.12
CA ALA A 224 -12.91 4.88 1.89
C ALA A 224 -13.25 5.27 3.35
N ARG A 225 -14.55 5.32 3.69
CA ARG A 225 -15.06 5.29 5.07
C ARG A 225 -15.07 3.85 5.60
N PHE A 226 -14.07 3.52 6.40
CA PHE A 226 -13.96 2.21 7.01
C PHE A 226 -14.39 2.24 8.48
N ASP A 227 -15.68 2.08 8.75
CA ASP A 227 -16.17 1.88 10.12
C ASP A 227 -15.96 0.42 10.54
N TYR A 228 -14.89 0.13 11.30
CA TYR A 228 -14.47 -1.24 11.63
C TYR A 228 -15.63 -2.14 12.10
N PRO A 229 -16.50 -1.74 13.05
CA PRO A 229 -17.61 -2.57 13.55
C PRO A 229 -18.70 -2.88 12.51
N SER A 230 -18.84 -2.03 11.49
CA SER A 230 -19.77 -2.27 10.38
C SER A 230 -19.23 -3.34 9.41
N PHE A 231 -17.90 -3.40 9.24
CA PHE A 231 -17.28 -4.26 8.23
C PHE A 231 -16.71 -5.57 8.78
N TYR A 232 -16.16 -5.61 10.00
CA TYR A 232 -15.54 -6.81 10.55
C TYR A 232 -16.33 -7.43 11.67
N LEU A 233 -16.03 -8.71 11.92
CA LEU A 233 -16.52 -9.39 13.11
C LEU A 233 -15.96 -8.66 14.34
N THR A 234 -16.85 -8.32 15.26
CA THR A 234 -16.50 -7.73 16.55
C THR A 234 -17.03 -8.58 17.69
N ILE A 235 -16.30 -8.59 18.80
CA ILE A 235 -16.67 -9.25 20.05
C ILE A 235 -16.82 -8.20 21.17
N PRO A 236 -17.41 -8.55 22.33
CA PRO A 236 -17.48 -7.64 23.47
C PRO A 236 -16.09 -7.09 23.86
N LYS A 237 -16.01 -5.80 24.20
CA LYS A 237 -14.73 -5.09 24.45
C LYS A 237 -13.90 -5.76 25.55
N GLU A 238 -14.54 -6.18 26.63
CA GLU A 238 -13.91 -6.84 27.77
C GLU A 238 -13.32 -8.19 27.37
N GLU A 239 -13.98 -8.90 26.46
CA GLU A 239 -13.45 -10.14 25.88
C GLU A 239 -12.23 -9.86 25.00
N ALA A 240 -12.31 -8.84 24.13
CA ALA A 240 -11.18 -8.45 23.28
C ALA A 240 -9.94 -8.08 24.11
N VAL A 241 -10.13 -7.30 25.19
CA VAL A 241 -9.07 -6.94 26.13
C VAL A 241 -8.46 -8.18 26.78
N ARG A 242 -9.26 -9.11 27.31
CA ARG A 242 -8.75 -10.34 27.93
C ARG A 242 -7.94 -11.18 26.95
N ARG A 243 -8.43 -11.37 25.73
CA ARG A 243 -7.74 -12.15 24.68
C ARG A 243 -6.41 -11.51 24.29
N VAL A 244 -6.39 -10.19 24.05
CA VAL A 244 -5.15 -9.49 23.71
C VAL A 244 -4.15 -9.52 24.88
N ARG A 245 -4.59 -9.28 26.12
CA ARG A 245 -3.73 -9.40 27.31
C ARG A 245 -3.13 -10.79 27.47
N SER A 246 -3.86 -11.84 27.08
CA SER A 246 -3.34 -13.22 27.07
C SER A 246 -2.26 -13.43 26.01
N LEU A 247 -2.41 -12.85 24.81
CA LEU A 247 -1.42 -12.93 23.74
C LEU A 247 -0.10 -12.22 24.10
N ILE A 248 -0.19 -11.13 24.86
CA ILE A 248 0.96 -10.25 25.18
C ILE A 248 1.45 -10.41 26.62
N ALA A 249 1.02 -11.48 27.28
CA ALA A 249 1.38 -11.75 28.66
C ALA A 249 2.89 -11.99 28.76
N ALA A 250 3.54 -11.30 29.70
CA ALA A 250 4.92 -11.56 30.07
C ALA A 250 5.03 -11.72 31.59
N PRO A 251 5.95 -12.56 32.11
CA PRO A 251 5.99 -12.99 33.50
C PRO A 251 5.97 -11.83 34.51
N ASP A 252 6.74 -10.76 34.24
CA ASP A 252 6.87 -9.62 35.14
C ASP A 252 6.22 -8.35 34.57
N THR A 253 4.90 -8.41 34.35
CA THR A 253 4.11 -7.27 33.86
C THR A 253 3.11 -6.75 34.89
N ALA A 254 3.03 -5.43 35.02
CA ALA A 254 2.06 -4.76 35.87
C ALA A 254 1.24 -3.75 35.04
N TYR A 255 -0.04 -4.08 34.81
CA TYR A 255 -0.96 -3.19 34.09
C TYR A 255 -1.26 -1.92 34.88
N VAL A 256 -1.36 -0.79 34.19
CA VAL A 256 -1.63 0.52 34.80
C VAL A 256 -3.12 0.68 35.03
N SER A 257 -3.56 0.70 36.29
CA SER A 257 -4.98 0.71 36.68
C SER A 257 -5.78 1.92 36.21
N ASN A 258 -5.16 3.10 36.14
CA ASN A 258 -5.80 4.37 35.75
C ASN A 258 -5.55 4.77 34.29
N SER A 259 -5.18 3.82 33.43
CA SER A 259 -4.95 4.10 32.01
C SER A 259 -6.23 3.95 31.20
N GLY A 260 -6.50 4.90 30.30
CA GLY A 260 -7.53 4.73 29.26
C GLY A 260 -7.19 3.63 28.25
N ASN A 261 -5.95 3.15 28.26
CA ASN A 261 -5.47 2.05 27.44
C ASN A 261 -5.37 0.76 28.27
N PRO A 262 -6.18 -0.26 27.97
CA PRO A 262 -6.21 -1.49 28.75
C PRO A 262 -4.95 -2.36 28.59
N ILE A 263 -4.05 -2.08 27.64
CA ILE A 263 -2.79 -2.84 27.48
C ILE A 263 -1.55 -2.08 27.96
N ASP A 264 -1.74 -0.89 28.52
CA ASP A 264 -0.68 -0.09 29.13
C ASP A 264 -0.15 -0.76 30.40
N ARG A 265 1.15 -1.05 30.40
CA ARG A 265 1.80 -1.86 31.42
C ARG A 265 3.23 -1.43 31.66
N TRP A 266 3.70 -1.63 32.88
CA TRP A 266 5.12 -1.68 33.19
C TRP A 266 5.64 -3.09 32.89
N VAL A 267 6.71 -3.17 32.11
CA VAL A 267 7.42 -4.40 31.77
C VAL A 267 8.76 -4.39 32.48
N LYS A 268 9.03 -5.40 33.30
CA LYS A 268 10.36 -5.69 33.83
C LYS A 268 10.99 -6.78 32.97
N THR A 269 12.17 -6.50 32.42
CA THR A 269 12.86 -7.44 31.51
C THR A 269 13.63 -8.55 32.22
N GLY A 270 13.81 -8.45 33.55
CA GLY A 270 14.68 -9.35 34.32
C GLY A 270 16.18 -9.16 34.05
N ARG A 271 16.56 -8.28 33.11
CA ARG A 271 17.94 -7.96 32.76
C ARG A 271 18.32 -6.56 33.26
N PRO A 272 19.58 -6.32 33.68
CA PRO A 272 20.05 -4.99 34.02
C PRO A 272 19.94 -4.07 32.80
N ARG A 273 19.77 -2.77 33.05
CA ARG A 273 19.73 -1.78 31.96
C ARG A 273 21.11 -1.69 31.31
N HIS A 274 21.13 -1.79 29.99
CA HIS A 274 22.29 -1.54 29.14
C HIS A 274 22.04 -0.36 28.19
N ASP A 275 23.09 0.40 27.92
CA ASP A 275 23.08 1.49 26.95
C ASP A 275 23.88 1.08 25.68
N TYR A 276 23.54 -0.08 25.11
CA TYR A 276 24.09 -0.53 23.84
C TYR A 276 23.59 0.34 22.69
N ASN A 277 24.42 0.53 21.66
CA ASN A 277 23.93 1.12 20.42
C ASN A 277 22.95 0.15 19.74
N VAL A 278 21.99 0.68 18.99
CA VAL A 278 21.05 -0.11 18.21
C VAL A 278 21.09 0.33 16.76
N VAL A 279 21.38 -0.60 15.86
CA VAL A 279 21.30 -0.39 14.40
C VAL A 279 20.23 -1.33 13.85
N MET A 280 19.14 -0.75 13.35
CA MET A 280 18.03 -1.48 12.76
C MET A 280 18.07 -1.31 11.24
N ILE A 281 18.26 -2.41 10.53
CA ILE A 281 18.33 -2.47 9.08
C ILE A 281 17.03 -3.09 8.57
N VAL A 282 16.30 -2.28 7.81
CA VAL A 282 15.06 -2.64 7.13
C VAL A 282 15.40 -2.80 5.66
N ASP A 283 15.35 -4.05 5.17
CA ASP A 283 15.76 -4.38 3.80
C ASP A 283 14.54 -4.52 2.88
N GLU A 284 14.46 -3.65 1.89
CA GLU A 284 13.38 -3.56 0.90
C GLU A 284 13.17 -4.88 0.15
N SER A 285 11.93 -5.39 0.20
CA SER A 285 11.48 -6.57 -0.53
C SER A 285 12.34 -7.83 -0.31
N PHE A 286 13.09 -7.91 0.80
CA PHE A 286 14.05 -8.97 1.07
C PHE A 286 13.38 -10.21 1.70
N GLY A 287 12.66 -10.98 0.87
CA GLY A 287 11.91 -12.15 1.30
C GLY A 287 12.74 -13.41 1.58
N SER A 288 12.19 -14.32 2.39
CA SER A 288 12.78 -15.63 2.70
C SER A 288 13.04 -16.51 1.46
N THR A 289 12.28 -16.31 0.39
CA THR A 289 12.41 -17.03 -0.89
C THR A 289 13.75 -16.81 -1.59
N PHE A 290 14.52 -15.79 -1.19
CA PHE A 290 15.86 -15.52 -1.71
C PHE A 290 16.98 -16.18 -0.89
N ILE A 291 16.64 -16.75 0.28
CA ILE A 291 17.61 -17.16 1.28
C ILE A 291 17.58 -18.68 1.42
N GLY A 292 18.67 -19.35 1.05
CA GLY A 292 18.76 -20.82 1.08
C GLY A 292 18.38 -21.43 2.43
N ARG A 293 18.87 -20.86 3.54
CA ARG A 293 18.54 -21.32 4.91
C ARG A 293 17.05 -21.20 5.30
N LEU A 294 16.26 -20.40 4.56
CA LEU A 294 14.83 -20.21 4.83
C LEU A 294 13.92 -20.86 3.78
N GLY A 295 14.47 -21.74 2.94
CA GLY A 295 13.74 -22.46 1.88
C GLY A 295 13.73 -21.74 0.53
N GLY A 296 14.55 -20.71 0.37
CA GLY A 296 14.81 -20.08 -0.93
C GLY A 296 15.67 -20.95 -1.85
N THR A 297 15.54 -20.74 -3.16
CA THR A 297 16.35 -21.45 -4.16
C THR A 297 17.49 -20.56 -4.67
N GLY A 298 18.70 -21.12 -4.75
CA GLY A 298 19.89 -20.40 -5.24
C GLY A 298 20.73 -19.75 -4.13
N ASN A 299 21.90 -19.25 -4.52
CA ASN A 299 22.85 -18.58 -3.63
C ASN A 299 22.83 -17.07 -3.87
N LEU A 300 21.69 -16.41 -3.62
CA LEU A 300 21.52 -14.98 -3.86
C LEU A 300 22.08 -14.12 -2.73
N THR A 301 22.13 -14.64 -1.50
CA THR A 301 22.42 -13.86 -0.29
C THR A 301 23.59 -14.41 0.54
N PRO A 302 24.79 -14.62 -0.03
CA PRO A 302 25.93 -15.20 0.68
C PRO A 302 26.40 -14.37 1.89
N HIS A 303 26.33 -13.04 1.85
CA HIS A 303 26.76 -12.18 2.95
C HIS A 303 25.80 -12.26 4.14
N PHE A 304 24.48 -12.20 3.89
CA PHE A 304 23.47 -12.45 4.92
C PHE A 304 23.65 -13.84 5.54
N GLN A 305 23.86 -14.88 4.72
CA GLN A 305 24.10 -16.23 5.21
C GLN A 305 25.34 -16.32 6.11
N ALA A 306 26.42 -15.59 5.78
CA ALA A 306 27.60 -15.53 6.64
C ALA A 306 27.28 -14.86 8.00
N LEU A 307 26.47 -13.80 8.02
CA LEU A 307 26.05 -13.11 9.25
C LEU A 307 25.22 -13.99 10.18
N THR A 308 24.47 -14.96 9.67
CA THR A 308 23.71 -15.90 10.52
C THR A 308 24.59 -16.73 11.46
N LYS A 309 25.90 -16.84 11.18
CA LYS A 309 26.87 -17.50 12.07
C LYS A 309 27.25 -16.64 13.28
N ASP A 310 27.07 -15.32 13.18
CA ASP A 310 27.43 -14.35 14.21
C ASP A 310 26.24 -13.94 15.09
N GLY A 311 25.03 -14.47 14.86
CA GLY A 311 23.82 -14.06 15.60
C GLY A 311 22.73 -15.11 15.70
N ILE A 312 21.54 -14.65 16.08
CA ILE A 312 20.33 -15.46 16.28
C ILE A 312 19.41 -15.26 15.08
N LEU A 313 19.20 -16.32 14.29
CA LEU A 313 18.27 -16.31 13.16
C LEU A 313 16.88 -16.77 13.62
N PHE A 314 15.85 -15.99 13.29
CA PHE A 314 14.46 -16.41 13.43
C PHE A 314 13.94 -16.85 12.07
N ASP A 315 13.56 -18.12 11.96
CA ASP A 315 13.20 -18.76 10.68
C ASP A 315 11.68 -18.81 10.42
N HIS A 316 10.86 -18.41 11.40
CA HIS A 316 9.40 -18.28 11.31
C HIS A 316 8.94 -16.83 11.54
N TRP A 317 9.54 -15.89 10.80
CA TRP A 317 9.25 -14.46 10.92
C TRP A 317 8.37 -13.93 9.79
N HIS A 318 7.38 -13.12 10.17
CA HIS A 318 6.32 -12.66 9.27
C HIS A 318 6.18 -11.12 9.30
N PRO A 319 6.09 -10.45 8.15
CA PRO A 319 5.75 -9.04 8.14
C PRO A 319 4.26 -8.88 8.46
N THR A 320 3.86 -7.78 9.09
CA THR A 320 2.43 -7.53 9.37
C THR A 320 1.63 -7.16 8.12
N GLY A 321 2.30 -6.85 7.02
CA GLY A 321 1.69 -6.50 5.74
C GLY A 321 2.68 -6.71 4.60
N ASN A 322 2.31 -6.29 3.40
CA ASN A 322 3.12 -6.42 2.19
C ASN A 322 3.65 -5.06 1.69
N ARG A 323 3.93 -4.12 2.60
CA ARG A 323 4.45 -2.79 2.27
C ARG A 323 5.40 -2.29 3.33
N THR A 324 6.42 -1.54 2.91
CA THR A 324 7.41 -0.90 3.78
C THR A 324 6.77 -0.07 4.91
N ALA A 325 5.73 0.71 4.61
CA ALA A 325 5.02 1.49 5.64
C ALA A 325 4.39 0.61 6.75
N ARG A 326 3.93 -0.60 6.41
CA ARG A 326 3.41 -1.57 7.40
C ARG A 326 4.52 -2.18 8.24
N ALA A 327 5.67 -2.43 7.63
CA ALA A 327 6.85 -2.90 8.35
C ALA A 327 7.35 -1.85 9.35
N LEU A 328 7.45 -0.59 8.95
CA LEU A 328 7.83 0.52 9.82
C LEU A 328 6.81 0.75 10.94
N GLU A 329 5.51 0.67 10.65
CA GLU A 329 4.43 0.71 11.63
C GLU A 329 4.64 -0.35 12.71
N ALA A 330 4.79 -1.61 12.31
CA ALA A 330 4.91 -2.72 13.24
C ALA A 330 6.24 -2.69 14.00
N ALA A 331 7.37 -2.49 13.31
CA ALA A 331 8.70 -2.51 13.92
C ALA A 331 8.91 -1.36 14.91
N LEU A 332 8.39 -0.16 14.61
CA LEU A 332 8.61 1.02 15.45
C LEU A 332 7.53 1.22 16.51
N ALA A 333 6.27 0.92 16.21
CA ALA A 333 5.16 1.19 17.11
C ALA A 333 4.60 -0.08 17.78
N SER A 334 4.93 -1.27 17.29
CA SER A 334 4.43 -2.55 17.81
C SER A 334 2.90 -2.56 17.89
N ILE A 335 2.25 -2.22 16.78
CA ILE A 335 0.79 -2.22 16.62
C ILE A 335 0.45 -3.19 15.49
N PRO A 336 -0.60 -4.02 15.62
CA PRO A 336 -1.08 -4.83 14.51
C PRO A 336 -1.67 -3.92 13.41
N PRO A 337 -1.69 -4.37 12.16
CA PRO A 337 -2.08 -3.51 11.05
C PRO A 337 -3.57 -3.18 11.15
N ILE A 338 -3.88 -1.89 11.28
CA ILE A 338 -5.27 -1.40 11.22
C ILE A 338 -5.69 -1.39 9.75
N PRO A 339 -6.88 -1.93 9.38
CA PRO A 339 -7.37 -1.96 8.01
C PRO A 339 -7.25 -0.62 7.29
N THR A 340 -7.14 -0.64 5.95
CA THR A 340 -6.84 0.50 5.04
C THR A 340 -5.35 0.87 4.98
N GLU A 341 -4.95 2.08 5.36
CA GLU A 341 -3.57 2.58 5.29
C GLU A 341 -2.80 2.42 6.61
N ALA A 342 -1.47 2.31 6.52
CA ALA A 342 -0.57 2.29 7.67
C ALA A 342 -0.61 3.63 8.45
N ILE A 343 -0.40 3.59 9.77
CA ILE A 343 -0.47 4.74 10.69
C ILE A 343 0.46 5.90 10.30
N LEU A 344 1.51 5.65 9.50
CA LEU A 344 2.41 6.70 9.00
C LEU A 344 1.67 7.71 8.10
N LYS A 345 0.60 7.28 7.42
CA LYS A 345 -0.17 8.08 6.45
C LYS A 345 -1.49 8.62 7.00
N ARG A 346 -1.83 8.23 8.22
CA ARG A 346 -3.12 8.55 8.88
C ARG A 346 -3.07 9.84 9.69
N ASP A 347 -4.24 10.30 10.10
CA ASP A 347 -4.39 11.33 11.12
C ASP A 347 -3.78 10.86 12.44
N HIS A 348 -3.27 11.78 13.27
CA HIS A 348 -2.58 11.48 14.53
C HIS A 348 -1.25 10.73 14.40
N SER A 349 -0.75 10.54 13.18
CA SER A 349 0.60 10.03 12.86
C SER A 349 1.74 10.82 13.51
N ASN A 350 1.48 11.98 14.13
CA ASN A 350 2.46 12.81 14.83
C ASN A 350 2.65 12.50 16.33
N ARG A 351 1.82 11.65 16.93
CA ARG A 351 1.81 11.40 18.37
C ARG A 351 1.79 9.91 18.72
N VAL A 352 2.37 9.07 17.87
CA VAL A 352 2.43 7.62 18.06
C VAL A 352 3.46 7.26 19.13
N TYR A 353 3.12 6.30 20.00
CA TYR A 353 4.09 5.69 20.92
C TYR A 353 5.02 4.75 20.13
N THR A 354 6.33 5.02 20.14
CA THR A 354 7.31 4.29 19.34
C THR A 354 8.54 3.91 20.15
N LEU A 355 9.28 2.91 19.67
CA LEU A 355 10.61 2.55 20.14
C LEU A 355 11.54 3.78 20.18
N ALA A 356 11.52 4.62 19.14
CA ALA A 356 12.32 5.83 19.10
C ALA A 356 11.99 6.78 20.25
N ARG A 357 10.70 7.03 20.57
CA ARG A 357 10.34 7.84 21.76
C ARG A 357 10.86 7.22 23.06
N LEU A 358 10.80 5.91 23.17
CA LEU A 358 11.26 5.19 24.36
C LEU A 358 12.79 5.30 24.53
N LEU A 359 13.54 5.10 23.45
CA LEU A 359 15.01 5.24 23.44
C LEU A 359 15.46 6.70 23.64
N LYS A 360 14.72 7.66 23.09
CA LYS A 360 14.97 9.09 23.34
C LYS A 360 14.89 9.43 24.83
N LYS A 361 13.88 8.89 25.53
CA LYS A 361 13.77 9.02 27.00
C LYS A 361 14.91 8.33 27.76
N ARG A 362 15.53 7.30 27.16
CA ARG A 362 16.74 6.65 27.70
C ARG A 362 18.04 7.40 27.35
N GLY A 363 17.98 8.52 26.65
CA GLY A 363 19.15 9.35 26.33
C GLY A 363 19.79 9.03 24.98
N TYR A 364 19.13 8.23 24.13
CA TYR A 364 19.65 7.88 22.81
C TYR A 364 19.55 9.07 21.85
N ILE A 365 20.49 9.13 20.89
CA ILE A 365 20.36 9.96 19.70
C ILE A 365 19.79 9.08 18.58
N ASN A 366 18.64 9.48 18.05
CA ASN A 366 17.87 8.67 17.12
C ASN A 366 17.96 9.24 15.70
N THR A 367 18.45 8.44 14.75
CA THR A 367 18.56 8.85 13.33
C THR A 367 17.87 7.86 12.42
N PHE A 368 17.11 8.36 11.44
CA PHE A 368 16.58 7.56 10.33
C PHE A 368 17.38 7.88 9.07
N VAL A 369 17.85 6.87 8.35
CA VAL A 369 18.63 6.99 7.12
C VAL A 369 17.88 6.33 5.96
N TYR A 370 17.58 7.10 4.91
CA TYR A 370 16.85 6.66 3.74
C TYR A 370 17.38 7.32 2.47
N GLY A 371 17.61 6.54 1.41
CA GLY A 371 18.16 7.06 0.14
C GLY A 371 17.17 7.82 -0.73
N GLY A 372 15.86 7.67 -0.48
CA GLY A 372 14.79 8.34 -1.23
C GLY A 372 14.30 9.64 -0.59
N ARG A 373 13.19 10.18 -1.11
CA ARG A 373 12.57 11.38 -0.54
C ARG A 373 11.71 11.01 0.66
N GLY A 374 11.96 11.62 1.82
CA GLY A 374 11.23 11.32 3.05
C GLY A 374 9.75 11.74 3.05
N ILE A 375 9.28 12.45 2.02
CA ILE A 375 7.85 12.73 1.83
C ILE A 375 7.07 11.49 1.39
N PHE A 376 7.73 10.55 0.70
CA PHE A 376 7.13 9.28 0.31
C PHE A 376 6.64 8.54 1.56
N ASP A 377 5.41 8.05 1.51
CA ASP A 377 4.74 7.36 2.62
C ASP A 377 4.67 8.12 3.96
N GLY A 378 4.90 9.44 3.95
CA GLY A 378 4.88 10.27 5.15
C GLY A 378 6.04 10.02 6.12
N MET A 379 7.06 9.24 5.71
CA MET A 379 8.12 8.71 6.59
C MET A 379 8.85 9.79 7.40
N ARG A 380 9.28 10.89 6.78
CA ARG A 380 10.00 11.98 7.46
C ARG A 380 9.15 12.65 8.52
N SER A 381 7.88 12.93 8.20
CA SER A 381 6.95 13.55 9.16
C SER A 381 6.71 12.60 10.33
N PHE A 382 6.46 11.33 10.07
CA PHE A 382 6.25 10.32 11.11
C PHE A 382 7.48 10.16 12.00
N ALA A 383 8.67 9.99 11.42
CA ALA A 383 9.90 9.77 12.18
C ALA A 383 10.22 10.95 13.11
N LEU A 384 10.31 12.17 12.55
CA LEU A 384 10.70 13.35 13.34
C LEU A 384 9.68 13.70 14.42
N LYS A 385 8.38 13.49 14.16
CA LYS A 385 7.35 13.77 15.17
C LYS A 385 7.29 12.69 16.25
N ASN A 386 7.77 11.46 15.97
CA ASN A 386 7.72 10.32 16.89
C ASN A 386 9.08 9.84 17.39
N GLY A 387 9.95 10.79 17.76
CA GLY A 387 11.10 10.51 18.61
C GLY A 387 12.43 10.37 17.88
N TYR A 388 12.49 10.50 16.56
CA TYR A 388 13.77 10.68 15.86
C TYR A 388 14.26 12.12 15.99
N ASP A 389 15.57 12.29 16.15
CA ASP A 389 16.24 13.60 16.17
C ASP A 389 16.59 14.06 14.76
N ARG A 390 16.93 13.11 13.88
CA ARG A 390 17.39 13.38 12.52
C ARG A 390 16.74 12.42 11.52
N PHE A 391 16.48 12.93 10.31
CA PHE A 391 16.05 12.14 9.16
C PHE A 391 16.97 12.52 7.99
N ILE A 392 17.80 11.57 7.57
CA ILE A 392 18.69 11.70 6.42
C ILE A 392 17.92 11.17 5.21
N GLU A 393 17.77 12.02 4.20
CA GLU A 393 17.04 11.72 2.96
C GLU A 393 17.90 11.99 1.73
N GLN A 394 17.40 11.68 0.53
CA GLN A 394 18.12 11.77 -0.75
C GLN A 394 19.00 13.02 -0.93
N LYS A 395 18.52 14.20 -0.51
CA LYS A 395 19.25 15.48 -0.65
C LYS A 395 20.52 15.57 0.20
N ASP A 396 20.65 14.73 1.22
CA ASP A 396 21.75 14.74 2.20
C ASP A 396 22.92 13.81 1.76
N PHE A 397 22.79 13.17 0.59
CA PHE A 397 23.82 12.35 -0.04
C PHE A 397 24.59 13.17 -1.07
N ALA A 398 25.82 13.53 -0.74
CA ALA A 398 26.72 14.19 -1.67
C ALA A 398 27.33 13.17 -2.63
N ASN A 399 27.26 13.42 -3.94
CA ASN A 399 27.88 12.60 -4.99
C ASN A 399 27.58 11.10 -4.86
N PRO A 400 26.30 10.68 -4.87
CA PRO A 400 25.97 9.26 -4.81
C PRO A 400 26.56 8.52 -6.00
N SER A 401 27.10 7.32 -5.77
CA SER A 401 27.60 6.46 -6.85
C SER A 401 26.51 6.08 -7.85
N PHE A 402 25.27 5.92 -7.38
CA PHE A 402 24.14 5.61 -8.24
C PHE A 402 22.82 6.08 -7.62
N VAL A 403 21.86 6.46 -8.48
CA VAL A 403 20.50 6.86 -8.06
C VAL A 403 19.50 6.04 -8.86
N THR A 404 18.73 5.22 -8.15
CA THR A 404 17.61 4.42 -8.68
C THR A 404 16.36 5.31 -8.86
N ALA A 405 15.26 4.74 -9.38
CA ALA A 405 13.95 5.40 -9.41
C ALA A 405 13.44 5.81 -8.01
N TRP A 406 13.89 5.12 -6.96
CA TRP A 406 13.40 5.26 -5.58
C TRP A 406 14.32 6.07 -4.68
N GLY A 407 15.58 6.26 -5.08
CA GLY A 407 16.57 6.99 -4.31
C GLY A 407 17.99 6.53 -4.57
N VAL A 408 18.90 7.07 -3.77
CA VAL A 408 20.32 6.71 -3.74
C VAL A 408 20.50 5.22 -3.44
N ALA A 409 21.43 4.55 -4.12
CA ALA A 409 21.61 3.11 -4.02
C ALA A 409 22.14 2.63 -2.65
N ASP A 410 21.97 1.34 -2.36
CA ASP A 410 22.19 0.81 -1.00
C ASP A 410 23.64 0.94 -0.53
N GLU A 411 24.62 0.88 -1.44
CA GLU A 411 26.04 1.09 -1.09
C GLU A 411 26.32 2.48 -0.50
N ASP A 412 25.63 3.49 -1.01
CA ASP A 412 25.72 4.87 -0.55
C ASP A 412 24.92 5.07 0.75
N ILE A 413 23.73 4.45 0.86
CA ILE A 413 22.91 4.44 2.09
C ILE A 413 23.72 3.87 3.25
N PHE A 414 24.34 2.70 3.08
CA PHE A 414 25.15 2.07 4.10
C PHE A 414 26.41 2.87 4.44
N ARG A 415 27.06 3.49 3.44
CA ARG A 415 28.21 4.37 3.68
C ARG A 415 27.83 5.57 4.54
N LYS A 416 26.74 6.25 4.20
CA LYS A 416 26.21 7.38 4.98
C LYS A 416 25.77 6.93 6.38
N ALA A 417 25.18 5.75 6.52
CA ALA A 417 24.80 5.23 7.83
C ALA A 417 26.01 5.00 8.75
N VAL A 418 27.11 4.47 8.20
CA VAL A 418 28.39 4.35 8.94
C VAL A 418 28.90 5.74 9.36
N GLU A 419 28.91 6.73 8.47
CA GLU A 419 29.31 8.11 8.80
C GLU A 419 28.45 8.72 9.93
N VAL A 420 27.14 8.48 9.88
CA VAL A 420 26.19 8.92 10.92
C VAL A 420 26.49 8.25 12.25
N CYS A 421 26.69 6.93 12.27
CA CYS A 421 27.05 6.20 13.48
C CYS A 421 28.39 6.67 14.05
N ASP A 422 29.41 6.85 13.21
CA ASP A 422 30.74 7.35 13.60
C ASP A 422 30.62 8.74 14.25
N SER A 423 29.89 9.67 13.62
CA SER A 423 29.67 11.03 14.14
C SER A 423 28.92 11.06 15.48
N ILE A 424 27.98 10.14 15.71
CA ILE A 424 27.25 10.09 16.99
C ILE A 424 28.11 9.43 18.07
N ALA A 425 28.89 8.41 17.73
CA ALA A 425 29.76 7.70 18.66
C ALA A 425 30.80 8.63 19.32
N GLU A 426 31.27 9.67 18.60
CA GLU A 426 32.14 10.72 19.14
C GLU A 426 31.54 11.46 20.34
N SER A 427 30.21 11.53 20.45
CA SER A 427 29.53 12.18 21.58
C SER A 427 29.48 11.33 22.86
N GLY A 428 29.87 10.05 22.78
CA GLY A 428 29.78 9.08 23.89
C GLY A 428 28.36 8.66 24.27
N ARG A 429 27.33 9.18 23.61
CA ARG A 429 25.93 8.81 23.85
C ARG A 429 25.53 7.56 23.06
N PRO A 430 24.65 6.70 23.60
CA PRO A 430 24.10 5.60 22.82
C PRO A 430 23.26 6.13 21.66
N PHE A 431 23.22 5.38 20.56
CA PHE A 431 22.43 5.77 19.38
C PHE A 431 21.47 4.69 18.93
N PHE A 432 20.38 5.13 18.31
CA PHE A 432 19.46 4.28 17.57
C PHE A 432 19.40 4.75 16.12
N THR A 433 19.94 3.93 15.21
CA THR A 433 19.94 4.25 13.78
C THR A 433 19.07 3.25 13.03
N THR A 434 18.03 3.76 12.38
CA THR A 434 17.20 2.99 11.46
C THR A 434 17.67 3.25 10.03
N ILE A 435 17.94 2.19 9.28
CA ILE A 435 18.41 2.23 7.90
C ILE A 435 17.35 1.53 7.04
N LEU A 436 16.87 2.20 6.00
CA LEU A 436 15.95 1.62 5.02
C LEU A 436 16.62 1.60 3.63
N THR A 437 16.78 0.41 3.05
CA THR A 437 17.33 0.21 1.70
C THR A 437 16.29 0.52 0.62
N VAL A 438 16.70 0.62 -0.65
CA VAL A 438 15.79 0.91 -1.78
C VAL A 438 16.10 0.15 -3.06
N SER A 439 17.28 -0.46 -3.20
CA SER A 439 17.75 -0.93 -4.52
C SER A 439 17.03 -2.18 -5.01
N ASN A 440 16.51 -3.02 -4.10
CA ASN A 440 15.68 -4.19 -4.42
C ASN A 440 14.22 -3.80 -4.73
N HIS A 441 14.03 -2.78 -5.56
CA HIS A 441 12.72 -2.33 -6.02
C HIS A 441 12.72 -2.17 -7.54
N LYS A 442 11.61 -2.52 -8.21
CA LYS A 442 11.43 -2.33 -9.67
C LYS A 442 11.76 -0.87 -10.04
N PRO A 443 12.61 -0.58 -11.05
CA PRO A 443 13.08 -1.45 -12.15
C PRO A 443 14.32 -2.32 -11.85
N PHE A 444 14.72 -2.52 -10.59
CA PHE A 444 15.83 -3.40 -10.18
C PHE A 444 17.19 -2.98 -10.75
N THR A 445 17.46 -1.67 -10.74
CA THR A 445 18.71 -1.07 -11.22
C THR A 445 19.69 -0.78 -10.09
N TYR A 446 20.98 -0.96 -10.35
CA TYR A 446 22.07 -0.78 -9.39
C TYR A 446 23.37 -0.40 -10.13
N PRO A 447 24.44 0.07 -9.44
CA PRO A 447 25.72 0.34 -10.09
C PRO A 447 26.41 -0.94 -10.57
N ASP A 448 26.84 -0.95 -11.83
CA ASP A 448 27.60 -2.07 -12.41
C ASP A 448 28.96 -2.28 -11.72
N GLY A 449 29.47 -3.52 -11.81
CA GLY A 449 30.79 -3.89 -11.30
C GLY A 449 30.86 -4.14 -9.79
N ARG A 450 29.71 -4.19 -9.09
CA ARG A 450 29.63 -4.63 -7.67
C ARG A 450 29.33 -6.12 -7.54
N ILE A 451 28.52 -6.64 -8.45
CA ILE A 451 28.26 -8.06 -8.65
C ILE A 451 28.54 -8.41 -10.13
N PRO A 452 28.74 -9.70 -10.47
CA PRO A 452 29.01 -10.10 -11.86
C PRO A 452 27.85 -9.84 -12.82
N GLU A 453 26.61 -9.90 -12.32
CA GLU A 453 25.42 -9.67 -13.12
C GLU A 453 25.29 -8.19 -13.52
N PRO A 454 24.84 -7.89 -14.76
CA PRO A 454 24.69 -6.52 -15.21
C PRO A 454 23.37 -5.92 -14.72
N SER A 455 23.38 -4.62 -14.39
CA SER A 455 22.17 -3.89 -14.01
C SER A 455 21.19 -3.73 -15.17
N ALA A 456 21.65 -3.81 -16.41
CA ALA A 456 20.83 -3.68 -17.61
C ALA A 456 19.74 -4.77 -17.72
N ASP A 457 19.95 -5.92 -17.08
CA ASP A 457 19.00 -7.05 -17.11
C ASP A 457 17.73 -6.78 -16.30
N ARG A 458 17.79 -5.86 -15.33
CA ARG A 458 16.62 -5.43 -14.52
C ARG A 458 15.88 -6.58 -13.83
N LEU A 459 16.63 -7.60 -13.39
CA LEU A 459 16.08 -8.77 -12.70
C LEU A 459 16.14 -8.58 -11.18
N GLN A 460 15.05 -8.90 -10.50
CA GLN A 460 14.97 -8.81 -9.04
C GLN A 460 16.08 -9.63 -8.35
N ASN A 461 16.35 -10.85 -8.82
CA ASN A 461 17.42 -11.68 -8.25
C ASN A 461 18.81 -11.01 -8.31
N HIS A 462 19.05 -10.15 -9.31
CA HIS A 462 20.31 -9.40 -9.42
C HIS A 462 20.32 -8.24 -8.40
N ALA A 463 19.21 -7.52 -8.28
CA ALA A 463 19.09 -6.46 -7.26
C ALA A 463 19.20 -7.01 -5.83
N VAL A 464 18.66 -8.20 -5.55
CA VAL A 464 18.83 -8.90 -4.26
C VAL A 464 20.30 -9.24 -4.00
N LYS A 465 21.01 -9.78 -5.00
CA LYS A 465 22.47 -10.04 -4.89
C LYS A 465 23.25 -8.75 -4.61
N TYR A 466 22.89 -7.65 -5.26
CA TYR A 466 23.51 -6.35 -5.03
C TYR A 466 23.20 -5.83 -3.61
N ALA A 467 21.97 -5.94 -3.13
CA ALA A 467 21.59 -5.55 -1.77
C ALA A 467 22.36 -6.36 -0.72
N ASP A 468 22.48 -7.68 -0.92
CA ASP A 468 23.28 -8.56 -0.05
C ASP A 468 24.79 -8.21 -0.08
N TRP A 469 25.34 -7.89 -1.25
CA TRP A 469 26.71 -7.39 -1.37
C TRP A 469 26.91 -6.08 -0.60
N ALA A 470 25.99 -5.13 -0.72
CA ALA A 470 26.03 -3.85 -0.02
C ALA A 470 25.93 -4.04 1.50
N LEU A 471 25.11 -5.00 1.97
CA LEU A 471 25.03 -5.43 3.36
C LEU A 471 26.37 -6.01 3.84
N GLY A 472 27.02 -6.84 3.04
CA GLY A 472 28.35 -7.37 3.32
C GLY A 472 29.40 -6.26 3.51
N MET A 473 29.39 -5.27 2.61
CA MET A 473 30.24 -4.08 2.68
C MET A 473 29.98 -3.26 3.95
N PHE A 474 28.71 -3.06 4.32
CA PHE A 474 28.32 -2.39 5.55
C PHE A 474 28.93 -3.06 6.78
N PHE A 475 28.73 -4.36 6.95
CA PHE A 475 29.26 -5.09 8.10
C PHE A 475 30.79 -5.16 8.10
N ALA A 476 31.43 -5.23 6.93
CA ALA A 476 32.89 -5.17 6.84
C ALA A 476 33.45 -3.81 7.33
N LYS A 477 32.70 -2.71 7.16
CA LYS A 477 33.04 -1.42 7.74
C LYS A 477 32.73 -1.37 9.23
N MET A 478 31.53 -1.77 9.64
CA MET A 478 31.10 -1.72 11.05
C MET A 478 32.02 -2.54 11.97
N LYS A 479 32.45 -3.72 11.55
CA LYS A 479 33.36 -4.61 12.32
C LYS A 479 34.71 -3.97 12.65
N LYS A 480 35.10 -2.87 11.98
CA LYS A 480 36.35 -2.13 12.24
C LYS A 480 36.22 -1.02 13.29
N ARG A 481 35.02 -0.75 13.81
CA ARG A 481 34.79 0.31 14.80
C ARG A 481 34.77 -0.25 16.22
N ASP A 482 35.31 0.52 17.15
CA ASP A 482 35.42 0.13 18.56
C ASP A 482 34.06 -0.10 19.23
N TYR A 483 33.02 0.62 18.77
CA TYR A 483 31.67 0.47 19.30
C TYR A 483 30.92 -0.76 18.77
N TYR A 484 31.47 -1.51 17.79
CA TYR A 484 30.81 -2.69 17.20
C TYR A 484 30.42 -3.73 18.26
N SER A 485 31.32 -4.03 19.20
CA SER A 485 31.11 -5.02 20.27
C SER A 485 30.00 -4.64 21.24
N ARG A 486 29.63 -3.35 21.31
CA ARG A 486 28.57 -2.78 22.15
C ARG A 486 27.36 -2.32 21.32
N THR A 487 27.21 -2.86 20.11
CA THR A 487 26.10 -2.53 19.21
C THR A 487 25.24 -3.76 18.96
N LEU A 488 23.94 -3.61 19.21
CA LEU A 488 22.90 -4.53 18.79
C LEU A 488 22.56 -4.24 17.33
N PHE A 489 22.76 -5.22 16.45
CA PHE A 489 22.28 -5.14 15.07
C PHE A 489 21.00 -5.96 14.92
N VAL A 490 19.99 -5.35 14.31
CA VAL A 490 18.68 -5.96 14.04
C VAL A 490 18.42 -5.84 12.55
N PHE A 491 18.34 -6.96 11.85
CA PHE A 491 18.10 -7.01 10.40
C PHE A 491 16.79 -7.73 10.11
N PHE A 492 15.96 -7.17 9.23
CA PHE A 492 14.81 -7.86 8.67
C PHE A 492 14.46 -7.35 7.27
N GLY A 493 13.87 -8.23 6.47
CA GLY A 493 13.17 -7.81 5.26
C GLY A 493 11.83 -7.18 5.63
N ASP A 494 11.47 -6.04 5.04
CA ASP A 494 10.23 -5.33 5.34
C ASP A 494 8.97 -6.08 4.87
N HIS A 495 9.08 -6.77 3.73
CA HIS A 495 8.13 -7.74 3.22
C HIS A 495 8.81 -8.69 2.22
N GLY A 496 8.08 -9.75 1.83
CA GLY A 496 8.58 -10.71 0.86
C GLY A 496 8.60 -10.19 -0.59
N ALA A 497 9.19 -11.02 -1.44
CA ALA A 497 9.36 -10.79 -2.87
C ALA A 497 8.03 -10.89 -3.63
N ARG A 498 7.22 -9.83 -3.59
CA ARG A 498 5.87 -9.74 -4.18
C ARG A 498 4.89 -10.81 -3.67
N VAL A 499 3.61 -10.50 -3.75
CA VAL A 499 2.54 -11.42 -3.37
C VAL A 499 2.23 -12.29 -4.58
N TYR A 500 2.77 -13.51 -4.61
CA TYR A 500 2.47 -14.50 -5.64
C TYR A 500 1.59 -15.63 -5.09
N GLY A 501 0.65 -16.10 -5.91
CA GLY A 501 0.02 -17.41 -5.74
C GLY A 501 -1.48 -17.39 -5.53
N SER A 502 -2.09 -18.56 -5.77
CA SER A 502 -3.53 -18.78 -5.80
C SER A 502 -4.20 -18.91 -4.42
N GLN A 503 -3.44 -19.04 -3.34
CA GLN A 503 -4.02 -19.28 -2.02
C GLN A 503 -4.86 -18.09 -1.52
N ALA A 504 -5.84 -18.36 -0.65
CA ALA A 504 -6.64 -17.33 0.01
C ALA A 504 -5.74 -16.27 0.67
N PHE A 505 -4.67 -16.71 1.33
CA PHE A 505 -3.61 -15.86 1.84
C PHE A 505 -2.23 -16.52 1.56
N PRO A 506 -1.34 -15.90 0.77
CA PRO A 506 -0.11 -16.54 0.31
C PRO A 506 0.99 -16.45 1.39
N LEU A 507 0.91 -17.33 2.40
CA LEU A 507 1.82 -17.34 3.55
C LEU A 507 3.30 -17.41 3.18
N ARG A 508 3.64 -18.13 2.10
CA ARG A 508 5.02 -18.23 1.61
C ARG A 508 5.63 -16.86 1.30
N SER A 509 4.82 -15.95 0.74
CA SER A 509 5.21 -14.59 0.38
C SER A 509 5.26 -13.65 1.59
N TYR A 510 4.68 -14.06 2.72
CA TYR A 510 4.69 -13.36 4.01
C TYR A 510 5.73 -13.97 4.97
N ARG A 511 6.84 -14.51 4.45
CA ARG A 511 8.00 -14.92 5.25
C ARG A 511 9.22 -14.10 4.87
N VAL A 512 9.86 -13.50 5.86
CA VAL A 512 11.05 -12.65 5.71
C VAL A 512 12.11 -13.11 6.71
N PRO A 513 13.41 -12.85 6.48
CA PRO A 513 14.40 -13.10 7.52
C PRO A 513 14.24 -12.12 8.68
N PHE A 514 14.59 -12.59 9.87
CA PHE A 514 14.89 -11.73 11.01
C PHE A 514 16.14 -12.25 11.70
N LEU A 515 17.14 -11.38 11.84
CA LEU A 515 18.46 -11.70 12.38
C LEU A 515 18.84 -10.67 13.43
N MET A 516 19.22 -11.14 14.61
CA MET A 516 19.77 -10.28 15.66
C MET A 516 21.23 -10.65 15.93
N LEU A 517 22.13 -9.67 15.84
CA LEU A 517 23.52 -9.81 16.31
C LEU A 517 23.61 -9.12 17.67
N LEU A 518 23.62 -9.90 18.73
CA LEU A 518 23.69 -9.37 20.09
C LEU A 518 25.11 -8.89 20.43
N PRO A 519 25.26 -7.82 21.24
CA PRO A 519 26.54 -7.44 21.82
C PRO A 519 27.24 -8.64 22.47
N GLY A 520 28.55 -8.77 22.27
CA GLY A 520 29.33 -9.89 22.81
C GLY A 520 29.07 -11.26 22.15
N LYS A 521 28.33 -11.34 21.03
CA LYS A 521 28.00 -12.58 20.31
C LYS A 521 27.17 -13.59 21.11
N GLU A 522 26.35 -13.11 22.05
CA GLU A 522 25.38 -13.96 22.76
C GLU A 522 24.44 -14.65 21.74
N GLY A 523 24.30 -15.98 21.84
CA GLY A 523 23.44 -16.77 20.95
C GLY A 523 23.94 -16.89 19.50
N ALA A 524 25.19 -16.55 19.21
CA ALA A 524 25.73 -16.64 17.85
C ALA A 524 25.61 -18.04 17.23
N GLY A 525 25.14 -18.09 15.99
CA GLY A 525 24.96 -19.31 15.22
C GLY A 525 23.71 -20.12 15.57
N THR A 526 22.85 -19.59 16.45
CA THR A 526 21.61 -20.28 16.85
C THR A 526 20.44 -19.91 15.94
N VAL A 527 19.46 -20.81 15.89
CA VAL A 527 18.19 -20.61 15.18
C VAL A 527 17.06 -20.70 16.20
N ARG A 528 16.10 -19.78 16.14
CA ARG A 528 14.88 -19.80 16.94
C ARG A 528 13.66 -19.99 16.05
N SER A 529 13.02 -21.15 16.19
CA SER A 529 11.84 -21.53 15.41
C SER A 529 10.53 -21.18 16.10
N VAL A 530 10.43 -19.94 16.57
CA VAL A 530 9.20 -19.36 17.12
C VAL A 530 8.52 -18.48 16.08
N ILE A 531 7.19 -18.60 15.98
CA ILE A 531 6.40 -17.71 15.13
C ILE A 531 6.42 -16.31 15.71
N GLY A 532 6.90 -15.35 14.92
CA GLY A 532 6.97 -13.94 15.30
C GLY A 532 6.71 -13.02 14.13
N SER A 533 6.60 -11.73 14.43
CA SER A 533 6.30 -10.70 13.46
C SER A 533 7.07 -9.41 13.68
N HIS A 534 7.00 -8.49 12.72
CA HIS A 534 7.56 -7.15 12.89
C HIS A 534 7.05 -6.41 14.13
N MET A 535 5.86 -6.76 14.63
CA MET A 535 5.32 -6.19 15.86
C MET A 535 6.19 -6.51 17.09
N ASP A 536 6.93 -7.60 17.04
CA ASP A 536 7.71 -8.12 18.16
C ASP A 536 9.14 -7.52 18.22
N ILE A 537 9.55 -6.75 17.21
CA ILE A 537 10.90 -6.17 17.11
C ILE A 537 11.19 -5.21 18.27
N ALA A 538 10.33 -4.21 18.48
CA ALA A 538 10.52 -3.21 19.53
C ALA A 538 10.60 -3.83 20.94
N PRO A 539 9.66 -4.69 21.38
CA PRO A 539 9.77 -5.33 22.70
C PRO A 539 10.99 -6.26 22.81
N THR A 540 11.41 -6.95 21.75
CA THR A 540 12.63 -7.77 21.75
C THR A 540 13.90 -6.92 21.91
N ILE A 541 13.99 -5.77 21.22
CA ILE A 541 15.08 -4.80 21.43
C ILE A 541 15.09 -4.32 22.88
N MET A 542 13.93 -4.00 23.45
CA MET A 542 13.84 -3.57 24.85
C MET A 542 14.22 -4.68 25.84
N GLY A 543 13.95 -5.95 25.51
CA GLY A 543 14.43 -7.12 26.26
C GLY A 543 15.96 -7.16 26.34
N VAL A 544 16.64 -6.98 25.21
CA VAL A 544 18.12 -6.95 25.13
C VAL A 544 18.70 -5.74 25.89
N LEU A 545 18.10 -4.55 25.75
CA LEU A 545 18.54 -3.35 26.46
C LEU A 545 18.22 -3.38 27.96
N GLY A 546 17.38 -4.30 28.40
CA GLY A 546 17.05 -4.54 29.80
C GLY A 546 16.38 -3.36 30.53
N GLY A 547 16.33 -3.46 31.85
CA GLY A 547 15.67 -2.52 32.75
C GLY A 547 14.14 -2.59 32.70
N THR A 548 13.51 -1.63 33.38
CA THR A 548 12.04 -1.48 33.41
C THR A 548 11.62 -0.42 32.40
N TYR A 549 10.49 -0.65 31.71
CA TYR A 549 9.90 0.35 30.81
C TYR A 549 8.37 0.26 30.80
N ARG A 550 7.71 1.38 30.50
CA ARG A 550 6.26 1.43 30.26
C ARG A 550 5.99 1.08 28.81
N SER A 551 4.94 0.33 28.52
CA SER A 551 4.67 -0.21 27.19
C SER A 551 3.17 -0.22 26.90
N THR A 552 2.83 0.19 25.68
CA THR A 552 1.52 -0.04 25.04
C THR A 552 1.66 -0.90 23.79
N PHE A 553 2.78 -1.62 23.68
CA PHE A 553 3.11 -2.48 22.55
C PHE A 553 2.25 -3.75 22.57
N PHE A 554 1.85 -4.21 21.38
CA PHE A 554 1.12 -5.45 21.16
C PHE A 554 2.04 -6.65 20.89
N GLY A 555 3.33 -6.43 20.68
CA GLY A 555 4.31 -7.50 20.48
C GLY A 555 4.93 -8.04 21.77
N ASN A 556 5.69 -9.10 21.62
CA ASN A 556 6.39 -9.82 22.68
C ASN A 556 7.91 -9.77 22.54
N ASP A 557 8.63 -9.99 23.65
CA ASP A 557 10.07 -10.22 23.61
C ASP A 557 10.35 -11.66 23.16
N MET A 558 10.80 -11.81 21.92
CA MET A 558 10.97 -13.10 21.25
C MET A 558 12.17 -13.91 21.74
N LEU A 559 13.04 -13.32 22.56
CA LEU A 559 14.11 -14.05 23.25
C LEU A 559 13.60 -14.76 24.51
N SER A 560 12.52 -14.25 25.09
CA SER A 560 11.91 -14.76 26.33
C SER A 560 10.73 -15.70 26.12
N ILE A 561 10.08 -15.63 24.94
CA ILE A 561 8.90 -16.41 24.63
C ILE A 561 9.24 -17.90 24.35
N SER A 562 8.35 -18.80 24.76
CA SER A 562 8.42 -20.21 24.38
C SER A 562 7.99 -20.41 22.92
N GLN A 563 8.46 -21.50 22.31
CA GLN A 563 8.13 -21.83 20.93
C GLN A 563 6.61 -21.97 20.69
N ASP A 564 5.89 -22.52 21.67
CA ASP A 564 4.45 -22.81 21.59
C ASP A 564 3.54 -21.59 21.83
N SER A 565 4.11 -20.42 22.11
CA SER A 565 3.35 -19.19 22.41
C SER A 565 3.44 -18.11 21.32
N GLY A 566 4.23 -18.35 20.27
CA GLY A 566 4.39 -17.41 19.17
C GLY A 566 3.11 -17.17 18.36
N PHE A 567 2.97 -15.97 17.80
CA PHE A 567 1.91 -15.65 16.86
C PHE A 567 2.37 -14.54 15.88
N ALA A 568 1.69 -14.47 14.73
CA ALA A 568 1.97 -13.47 13.71
C ALA A 568 0.65 -12.89 13.15
N PRO A 569 0.34 -11.62 13.45
CA PRO A 569 -0.76 -10.92 12.80
C PRO A 569 -0.32 -10.39 11.44
N MET A 570 -1.17 -10.54 10.44
CA MET A 570 -0.92 -10.08 9.08
C MET A 570 -2.17 -9.45 8.48
N GLN A 571 -1.97 -8.53 7.54
CA GLN A 571 -3.04 -8.01 6.68
C GLN A 571 -2.68 -8.22 5.22
N HIS A 572 -3.67 -8.67 4.45
CA HIS A 572 -3.64 -8.65 3.00
C HIS A 572 -4.97 -8.09 2.50
N ASN A 573 -4.94 -6.94 1.83
CA ASN A 573 -6.15 -6.23 1.41
C ASN A 573 -7.12 -5.99 2.59
N HIS A 574 -8.26 -6.68 2.61
CA HIS A 574 -9.28 -6.63 3.67
C HIS A 574 -9.29 -7.89 4.55
N ASP A 575 -8.34 -8.78 4.37
CA ASP A 575 -8.23 -9.96 5.20
C ASP A 575 -7.27 -9.64 6.35
N LEU A 576 -7.74 -9.98 7.55
CA LEU A 576 -7.03 -9.84 8.81
C LEU A 576 -6.72 -11.25 9.30
N ILE A 577 -5.43 -11.56 9.39
CA ILE A 577 -4.93 -12.92 9.57
C ILE A 577 -4.19 -13.00 10.89
N LEU A 578 -4.41 -14.07 11.64
CA LEU A 578 -3.61 -14.43 12.81
C LEU A 578 -3.11 -15.86 12.64
N LEU A 579 -1.79 -16.02 12.49
CA LEU A 579 -1.10 -17.31 12.54
C LEU A 579 -0.64 -17.59 13.98
N ARG A 580 -0.91 -18.78 14.50
CA ARG A 580 -0.50 -19.24 15.83
C ARG A 580 0.55 -20.34 15.77
N ALA A 581 1.27 -20.56 16.88
CA ALA A 581 2.32 -21.58 17.03
C ALA A 581 1.87 -23.02 16.73
N ASP A 582 0.58 -23.33 16.87
CA ASP A 582 -0.02 -24.62 16.50
C ASP A 582 -0.26 -24.77 14.99
N ASN A 583 0.23 -23.82 14.18
CA ASN A 583 0.03 -23.73 12.73
C ASN A 583 -1.44 -23.59 12.31
N HIS A 584 -2.33 -23.15 13.21
CA HIS A 584 -3.65 -22.72 12.81
C HIS A 584 -3.67 -21.24 12.43
N VAL A 585 -4.50 -20.93 11.43
CA VAL A 585 -4.64 -19.59 10.87
C VAL A 585 -6.08 -19.15 10.96
N GLY A 586 -6.32 -18.07 11.69
CA GLY A 586 -7.60 -17.36 11.74
C GLY A 586 -7.62 -16.25 10.71
N MET A 587 -8.70 -16.15 9.95
CA MET A 587 -8.90 -15.10 8.97
C MET A 587 -10.26 -14.43 9.21
N VAL A 588 -10.25 -13.13 9.43
CA VAL A 588 -11.44 -12.27 9.52
C VAL A 588 -11.42 -11.32 8.33
N SER A 589 -12.50 -11.32 7.56
CA SER A 589 -12.63 -10.58 6.31
C SER A 589 -13.77 -9.58 6.37
N ALA A 590 -13.79 -8.64 5.44
CA ALA A 590 -14.88 -7.69 5.30
C ALA A 590 -16.25 -8.39 5.20
N ARG A 591 -17.28 -7.68 5.67
CA ARG A 591 -18.66 -8.14 5.90
C ARG A 591 -18.79 -9.24 6.94
N LYS A 592 -17.99 -9.18 8.01
CA LYS A 592 -18.07 -10.08 9.17
C LYS A 592 -17.87 -11.56 8.81
N ARG A 593 -17.19 -11.83 7.70
CA ARG A 593 -16.85 -13.19 7.27
C ARG A 593 -15.62 -13.67 8.00
N TYR A 594 -15.52 -14.98 8.19
CA TYR A 594 -14.36 -15.59 8.81
C TYR A 594 -14.13 -16.99 8.28
N ARG A 595 -12.87 -17.40 8.28
CA ARG A 595 -12.42 -18.75 7.91
C ARG A 595 -11.25 -19.13 8.79
N THR A 596 -11.04 -20.43 8.97
CA THR A 596 -9.85 -20.95 9.63
C THR A 596 -9.20 -22.01 8.78
N PHE A 597 -7.88 -22.11 8.88
CA PHE A 597 -7.05 -22.99 8.08
C PHE A 597 -6.01 -23.67 8.95
N ARG A 598 -5.54 -24.83 8.50
CA ARG A 598 -4.30 -25.44 8.96
C ARG A 598 -3.19 -25.09 7.97
N TYR A 599 -2.07 -24.60 8.48
CA TYR A 599 -0.89 -24.26 7.71
C TYR A 599 0.09 -25.43 7.68
N ASP A 600 0.42 -25.88 6.47
CA ASP A 600 1.50 -26.83 6.24
C ASP A 600 2.81 -26.07 6.04
N THR A 601 3.73 -26.20 6.99
CA THR A 601 5.03 -25.50 7.01
C THR A 601 6.02 -25.99 5.95
N GLN A 602 5.80 -27.19 5.37
CA GLN A 602 6.66 -27.75 4.32
C GLN A 602 6.21 -27.30 2.94
N THR A 603 4.92 -27.39 2.66
CA THR A 603 4.35 -27.04 1.34
C THR A 603 3.95 -25.57 1.24
N TYR A 604 3.87 -24.87 2.38
CA TYR A 604 3.35 -23.53 2.53
C TYR A 604 1.87 -23.41 2.14
N ILE A 605 1.08 -24.48 2.30
CA ILE A 605 -0.33 -24.54 1.92
C ILE A 605 -1.25 -24.28 3.11
N LEU A 606 -2.34 -23.54 2.84
CA LEU A 606 -3.45 -23.33 3.76
C LEU A 606 -4.59 -24.27 3.41
N ASP A 607 -4.79 -25.29 4.24
CA ASP A 607 -5.91 -26.22 4.12
C ASP A 607 -7.11 -25.68 4.92
N PRO A 608 -8.28 -25.41 4.31
CA PRO A 608 -9.46 -24.97 5.04
C PRO A 608 -9.90 -26.01 6.08
N LEU A 609 -10.20 -25.57 7.29
CA LEU A 609 -10.77 -26.44 8.32
C LEU A 609 -12.27 -26.68 8.01
N PRO A 610 -12.78 -27.92 8.17
CA PRO A 610 -14.20 -28.23 7.91
C PRO A 610 -15.16 -27.44 8.80
N HIS A 611 -14.73 -27.17 10.04
CA HIS A 611 -15.46 -26.36 11.01
C HIS A 611 -14.54 -25.23 11.50
N PRO A 612 -14.99 -23.96 11.46
CA PRO A 612 -14.19 -22.86 11.94
C PRO A 612 -13.82 -22.98 13.42
N ASP A 613 -12.55 -22.79 13.76
CA ASP A 613 -12.12 -22.65 15.15
C ASP A 613 -12.60 -21.30 15.71
N SER A 614 -13.67 -21.36 16.50
CA SER A 614 -14.31 -20.18 17.11
C SER A 614 -13.36 -19.41 18.04
N ASP A 615 -12.48 -20.09 18.77
CA ASP A 615 -11.54 -19.42 19.66
C ASP A 615 -10.51 -18.62 18.87
N LEU A 616 -9.98 -19.22 17.81
CA LEU A 616 -9.05 -18.56 16.90
C LEU A 616 -9.69 -17.38 16.16
N VAL A 617 -10.91 -17.54 15.65
CA VAL A 617 -11.66 -16.44 14.99
C VAL A 617 -11.88 -15.28 15.96
N ARG A 618 -12.30 -15.55 17.18
CA ARG A 618 -12.54 -14.51 18.20
C ARG A 618 -11.24 -13.85 18.67
N THR A 619 -10.15 -14.60 18.77
CA THR A 619 -8.81 -14.08 19.08
C THR A 619 -8.29 -13.20 17.95
N THR A 620 -8.48 -13.62 16.70
CA THR A 620 -8.17 -12.82 15.52
C THR A 620 -8.95 -11.51 15.56
N ALA A 621 -10.29 -11.57 15.71
CA ALA A 621 -11.13 -10.38 15.82
C ALA A 621 -10.71 -9.46 16.98
N ALA A 622 -10.39 -10.02 18.15
CA ALA A 622 -9.97 -9.28 19.34
C ALA A 622 -8.76 -8.38 19.09
N LEU A 623 -7.72 -8.94 18.45
CA LEU A 623 -6.45 -8.24 18.23
C LEU A 623 -6.62 -7.00 17.35
N PHE A 624 -7.25 -7.18 16.20
CA PHE A 624 -7.46 -6.10 15.25
C PHE A 624 -8.53 -5.10 15.72
N GLN A 625 -9.61 -5.58 16.33
CA GLN A 625 -10.65 -4.72 16.90
C GLN A 625 -10.11 -3.81 17.99
N LEU A 626 -9.28 -4.34 18.90
CA LEU A 626 -8.73 -3.54 19.99
C LEU A 626 -7.76 -2.50 19.45
N ALA A 627 -6.91 -2.84 18.48
CA ALA A 627 -6.00 -1.87 17.87
C ALA A 627 -6.74 -0.73 17.17
N ASP A 628 -7.78 -1.04 16.39
CA ASP A 628 -8.65 -0.04 15.77
C ASP A 628 -9.30 0.87 16.82
N HIS A 629 -9.90 0.26 17.85
CA HIS A 629 -10.56 0.97 18.93
C HIS A 629 -9.61 1.93 19.66
N LEU A 630 -8.42 1.46 20.04
CA LEU A 630 -7.45 2.29 20.76
C LEU A 630 -6.89 3.41 19.89
N TYR A 631 -6.77 3.19 18.58
CA TYR A 631 -6.33 4.22 17.65
C TYR A 631 -7.33 5.38 17.58
N TYR A 632 -8.61 5.07 17.35
CA TYR A 632 -9.63 6.10 17.13
C TYR A 632 -10.20 6.73 18.40
N THR A 633 -9.97 6.12 19.57
CA THR A 633 -10.28 6.72 20.88
C THR A 633 -9.11 7.47 21.50
N ASP A 634 -8.02 7.66 20.74
CA ASP A 634 -6.75 8.25 21.18
C ASP A 634 -6.02 7.50 22.31
N ALA A 635 -6.56 6.40 22.81
CA ALA A 635 -5.98 5.63 23.91
C ALA A 635 -4.63 4.97 23.54
N LEU A 636 -4.33 4.81 22.25
CA LEU A 636 -3.04 4.29 21.79
C LEU A 636 -1.89 5.32 21.87
N PHE A 637 -2.20 6.60 22.01
CA PHE A 637 -1.23 7.70 21.96
C PHE A 637 -0.80 8.16 23.36
N PRO A 638 0.45 8.62 23.55
CA PRO A 638 0.91 9.16 24.82
C PRO A 638 0.03 10.34 25.29
N GLY A 639 -0.54 10.23 26.49
CA GLY A 639 -1.39 11.27 27.09
C GLY A 639 -2.83 11.30 26.59
N GLY A 640 -3.27 10.33 25.77
CA GLY A 640 -4.66 10.18 25.37
C GLY A 640 -5.56 9.68 26.50
N ASN A 641 -6.70 10.33 26.70
CA ASN A 641 -7.77 9.84 27.58
C ASN A 641 -8.91 9.30 26.72
N ALA A 642 -9.30 8.04 26.94
CA ALA A 642 -10.36 7.32 26.22
C ALA A 642 -11.78 7.96 26.33
N GLY A 643 -11.92 9.10 27.00
CA GLY A 643 -13.20 9.73 27.34
C GLY A 643 -13.55 11.01 26.57
N LYS A 644 -12.75 11.47 25.60
CA LYS A 644 -13.00 12.77 24.91
C LYS A 644 -13.64 12.69 23.53
N THR A 645 -13.65 11.53 22.87
CA THR A 645 -14.22 11.36 21.52
C THR A 645 -15.00 10.06 21.43
N SER A 646 -16.25 10.12 20.97
CA SER A 646 -17.01 8.89 20.70
C SER A 646 -16.46 8.23 19.44
N HIS A 647 -16.36 6.90 19.46
CA HIS A 647 -15.84 6.11 18.33
C HIS A 647 -16.61 6.32 17.02
N ALA A 648 -17.88 6.75 17.10
CA ALA A 648 -18.69 7.09 15.93
C ALA A 648 -18.41 8.50 15.40
N ALA A 649 -18.09 9.47 16.29
CA ALA A 649 -17.77 10.84 15.90
C ALA A 649 -16.43 10.96 15.16
N SER A 650 -15.45 10.13 15.52
CA SER A 650 -14.12 10.10 14.87
C SER A 650 -14.17 9.64 13.41
N TYR A 651 -15.14 8.80 13.04
CA TYR A 651 -15.37 8.41 11.65
C TYR A 651 -16.11 9.47 10.83
N THR A 652 -16.96 10.29 11.46
CA THR A 652 -17.79 11.29 10.76
C THR A 652 -17.07 12.57 10.38
N GLU A 653 -16.11 13.04 11.19
CA GLU A 653 -15.38 14.30 10.89
C GLU A 653 -14.26 14.12 9.85
N ASN A 654 -13.64 12.94 9.75
CA ASN A 654 -12.32 12.80 9.08
C ASN A 654 -12.33 12.06 7.72
N GLY A 655 -13.35 11.24 7.42
CA GLY A 655 -13.27 10.29 6.29
C GLY A 655 -13.55 10.84 4.88
N ASN A 656 -14.52 11.76 4.71
CA ASN A 656 -14.87 12.28 3.37
C ASN A 656 -14.11 13.55 2.99
N GLY A 657 -13.64 14.33 3.96
CA GLY A 657 -12.87 15.54 3.71
C GLY A 657 -11.57 15.18 3.00
N LEU A 658 -10.79 14.27 3.57
CA LEU A 658 -9.40 14.05 3.16
C LEU A 658 -9.24 13.44 1.75
N LEU A 659 -10.05 12.45 1.35
CA LEU A 659 -9.92 11.85 0.01
C LEU A 659 -10.42 12.79 -1.07
N MET A 660 -11.58 13.45 -0.88
CA MET A 660 -12.10 14.40 -1.86
C MET A 660 -11.28 15.69 -1.90
N GLU A 661 -10.71 16.13 -0.77
CA GLU A 661 -9.79 17.26 -0.70
C GLU A 661 -8.43 16.92 -1.33
N LYS A 662 -7.89 15.71 -1.12
CA LYS A 662 -6.69 15.23 -1.82
C LYS A 662 -6.93 15.02 -3.32
N VAL A 663 -8.06 14.44 -3.73
CA VAL A 663 -8.42 14.30 -5.15
C VAL A 663 -8.59 15.69 -5.76
N ARG A 664 -9.22 16.63 -5.06
CA ARG A 664 -9.33 18.03 -5.50
C ARG A 664 -7.96 18.70 -5.58
N GLU A 665 -7.08 18.50 -4.60
CA GLU A 665 -5.71 19.03 -4.60
C GLU A 665 -4.87 18.43 -5.72
N ILE A 666 -5.02 17.13 -6.02
CA ILE A 666 -4.38 16.45 -7.15
C ILE A 666 -4.90 17.01 -8.47
N MET A 667 -6.22 17.20 -8.61
CA MET A 667 -6.82 17.79 -9.80
C MET A 667 -6.37 19.25 -9.99
N ASP A 668 -6.25 20.01 -8.91
CA ASP A 668 -5.74 21.39 -8.92
C ASP A 668 -4.25 21.43 -9.27
N ARG A 669 -3.42 20.52 -8.74
CA ARG A 669 -1.99 20.42 -9.08
C ARG A 669 -1.76 19.94 -10.51
N LEU A 670 -2.55 19.00 -11.01
CA LEU A 670 -2.52 18.55 -12.40
C LEU A 670 -2.97 19.67 -13.35
N ALA A 671 -4.00 20.43 -13.00
CA ALA A 671 -4.42 21.61 -13.74
C ALA A 671 -3.31 22.67 -13.79
N ILE A 672 -2.64 22.95 -12.66
CA ILE A 672 -1.53 23.90 -12.59
C ILE A 672 -0.32 23.42 -13.41
N SER A 673 0.01 22.13 -13.37
CA SER A 673 1.09 21.50 -14.14
C SER A 673 0.84 21.57 -15.66
N LEU A 674 -0.40 21.37 -16.10
CA LEU A 674 -0.79 21.45 -17.51
C LEU A 674 -0.76 22.90 -18.03
N PHE A 675 -1.01 23.89 -17.17
CA PHE A 675 -0.92 25.31 -17.54
C PHE A 675 0.50 25.90 -17.48
N HIS A 676 1.40 25.35 -16.66
CA HIS A 676 2.80 25.80 -16.58
C HIS A 676 3.74 25.12 -17.59
N GLY A 677 3.26 24.14 -18.35
CA GLY A 677 4.00 23.47 -19.42
C GLY A 677 4.03 24.23 -20.76
N GLN A 678 3.29 25.33 -20.91
CA GLN A 678 3.26 26.12 -22.15
C GLN A 678 3.10 27.62 -21.87
N THR A 679 4.16 28.29 -21.41
CA THR A 679 4.42 29.68 -21.83
C THR A 679 5.92 29.96 -21.73
N GLY A 680 6.59 29.97 -22.88
CA GLY A 680 7.88 30.66 -22.99
C GLY A 680 7.63 32.15 -22.82
N LEU A 681 8.02 32.72 -21.67
CA LEU A 681 7.89 34.15 -21.40
C LEU A 681 9.24 34.84 -21.58
N SER A 682 9.21 35.95 -22.32
CA SER A 682 10.37 36.75 -22.77
C SER A 682 11.14 37.43 -21.62
N PRO A 683 12.40 37.88 -21.85
CA PRO A 683 13.30 38.42 -20.81
C PRO A 683 12.79 39.65 -20.04
N ARG A 684 11.69 40.30 -20.44
CA ARG A 684 11.16 41.50 -19.77
C ARG A 684 10.29 41.23 -18.53
N GLN A 685 9.97 39.98 -18.19
CA GLN A 685 9.18 39.67 -16.99
C GLN A 685 10.00 39.26 -15.76
N ASN A 686 11.33 39.15 -15.89
CA ASN A 686 12.23 38.83 -14.76
C ASN A 686 12.51 40.02 -13.81
N LEU A 687 12.03 41.22 -14.12
CA LEU A 687 12.23 42.41 -13.28
C LEU A 687 11.12 42.64 -12.23
N VAL A 688 9.96 41.97 -12.35
CA VAL A 688 8.86 42.08 -11.38
C VAL A 688 8.88 40.93 -10.36
N SER A 689 9.45 39.77 -10.70
CA SER A 689 9.54 38.60 -9.81
C SER A 689 10.64 38.71 -8.73
N SER A 690 11.59 39.63 -8.88
CA SER A 690 12.67 39.84 -7.90
C SER A 690 12.29 40.76 -6.74
N ARG A 691 11.28 41.64 -6.90
CA ARG A 691 10.77 42.52 -5.81
C ARG A 691 9.79 41.82 -4.88
N ALA A 692 8.97 40.88 -5.38
CA ALA A 692 7.96 40.19 -4.58
C ALA A 692 8.50 39.08 -3.64
N ARG A 693 9.80 38.73 -3.70
CA ARG A 693 10.41 37.74 -2.79
C ARG A 693 10.79 38.28 -1.42
N LYS A 694 10.71 39.61 -1.19
CA LYS A 694 11.21 40.23 0.05
C LYS A 694 10.15 40.81 0.98
N ASN A 695 8.86 40.76 0.66
CA ASN A 695 7.83 41.34 1.52
C ASN A 695 6.61 40.41 1.74
N PRO A 696 6.46 39.80 2.93
CA PRO A 696 5.33 38.93 3.28
C PRO A 696 3.95 39.61 3.14
N VAL A 697 3.91 40.95 3.25
CA VAL A 697 2.69 41.76 3.18
C VAL A 697 2.17 41.93 1.75
N GLU A 698 3.05 41.95 0.73
CA GLU A 698 2.60 41.96 -0.67
C GLU A 698 2.08 40.60 -1.12
N LYS A 699 2.68 39.51 -0.61
CA LYS A 699 2.24 38.15 -0.91
C LYS A 699 0.85 37.87 -0.37
N SER A 700 0.52 38.39 0.83
CA SER A 700 -0.83 38.30 1.39
C SER A 700 -1.83 39.17 0.63
N LYS A 701 -1.45 40.37 0.17
CA LYS A 701 -2.31 41.21 -0.69
C LYS A 701 -2.64 40.53 -2.04
N LEU A 702 -1.65 39.94 -2.70
CA LEU A 702 -1.85 39.20 -3.97
C LEU A 702 -2.74 37.96 -3.80
N LEU A 703 -2.60 37.24 -2.67
CA LEU A 703 -3.47 36.10 -2.35
C LEU A 703 -4.90 36.52 -2.00
N ILE A 704 -5.08 37.69 -1.38
CA ILE A 704 -6.40 38.25 -1.09
C ILE A 704 -7.06 38.75 -2.39
N GLU A 705 -6.31 39.37 -3.30
CA GLU A 705 -6.82 39.81 -4.59
C GLU A 705 -7.16 38.63 -5.52
N SER A 706 -6.34 37.58 -5.55
CA SER A 706 -6.65 36.35 -6.30
C SER A 706 -7.90 35.65 -5.76
N ARG A 707 -8.09 35.69 -4.43
CA ARG A 707 -9.30 35.15 -3.78
C ARG A 707 -10.53 36.00 -4.07
N ARG A 708 -10.41 37.33 -4.12
CA ARG A 708 -11.48 38.24 -4.53
C ARG A 708 -11.85 38.07 -6.01
N TRP A 709 -10.87 37.83 -6.87
CA TRP A 709 -11.06 37.55 -8.29
C TRP A 709 -11.84 36.24 -8.51
N TRP A 710 -11.49 35.18 -7.78
CA TRP A 710 -12.23 33.90 -7.80
C TRP A 710 -13.66 34.01 -7.26
N ILE A 711 -13.89 34.81 -6.21
CA ILE A 711 -15.23 35.04 -5.67
C ILE A 711 -16.11 35.78 -6.69
N ARG A 712 -15.54 36.73 -7.46
CA ARG A 712 -16.26 37.42 -8.54
C ARG A 712 -16.60 36.50 -9.71
N LEU A 713 -15.72 35.55 -10.06
CA LEU A 713 -16.01 34.54 -11.09
C LEU A 713 -17.07 33.50 -10.67
N SER A 714 -17.16 33.19 -9.38
CA SER A 714 -18.17 32.25 -8.85
C SER A 714 -19.58 32.85 -8.68
N ARG A 715 -19.70 34.17 -8.69
CA ARG A 715 -20.99 34.88 -8.63
C ARG A 715 -21.26 35.47 -10.01
N GLY A 716 -21.80 34.65 -10.90
CA GLY A 716 -22.25 35.13 -12.20
C GLY A 716 -23.30 36.23 -12.03
N ASN A 717 -22.94 37.47 -12.37
CA ASN A 717 -23.80 38.44 -13.05
C ASN A 717 -23.02 39.70 -13.51
N GLU A 718 -23.14 39.95 -14.81
CA GLU A 718 -23.16 41.22 -15.56
C GLU A 718 -22.48 42.46 -14.96
N LYS A 719 -21.27 42.75 -15.44
CA LYS A 719 -21.00 43.79 -16.46
C LYS A 719 -19.54 43.73 -16.91
#